data_AF-A0A9D5P1J6-F1
#
_entry.id   AF-A0A9D5P1J6-F1
#
_cell.length_a   1.000
_cell.length_b   1.000
_cell.length_c   1.000
_cell.angle_alpha   90.00
_cell.angle_beta   90.00
_cell.angle_gamma   90.00
#
_symmetry.space_group_name_H-M   'P 1'
#
loop_
_entity.id
_entity.type
_entity.pdbx_description
1 polymer ?
#
loop_
_entity_poly.entity_id
_entity_poly.type
_entity_poly.pdbx_seq_one_letter_code
_entity_poly.pdbx_strand_id
1 'polypeptide(L)'
;MTKIYRLLLMTIVAAFLISCDQSADIQEVDMDEMFSSDVVDGVDTKVDAMEVKSVKFSPDHKYFSIKTSIIRDMGPYAFRDTNHISITASETIAGSLNETWSKPKLVSVKNTEGEEVFKLGVKVLVLVDLAQPQYVIDRERDAVREIRAVFDHDNLFVAFMYGQDVSETLEASDYVLDTYFTSKPDKNKYLYRAILLKKHEMEDRLGVWGDAKSMSLLVFSNEVVYTDDDSPIDPKHFELQGILVNPDSVSGDKLSIFPVNFKERGMPFDDSQAKNVLQVVAKNTDGMYQNQFNWQEMKGRILKTDKYIIANEFEFENPDGKIYRGLPHKMRIEVISKMSDSLIGAATTSIYMGTAYNPIIVRGYSDLVVFLQGVSFGLVIMLIVYLVFQFLVPYIQYRLFKRKYVVEYVRGSMSVGNIMVSQSCYLCKAPFEEGEEIVAKCNHVMHKSCWDENNYHCPEFGRHCDSGSHYYNYHNLFDPKNASFYMKWVLAAIFAGIVTWVCYMMYVSDYDSQQQELIAQMAEPRLAEMGSSAIFNNADDNLDYTPVFGMFLGFFTTMAISALAVRRQHLRYRMADVFIRSLIVGLLAFFLFFIFKYFTITLNLRMISAVFDVIPWTISSLLVVYISTVGTRIKLKKYVFAIAVGLGLLSMYLWSFIIDDVTQFDIRVLLMFTCILISVGLALSVAEVAPKSERYFLNIKGAVKEMDVALFKWFLSDPDMVVTIGKSIDCSLQLSWDLKGNVAPVQAQLVMTSGGTVRLTALEEGVMVNDKPMAVGKTISLYHNSSFTIGDTTFTYVERDI
;
A
#
# COMPACT_ATOMS: atom_id res chain seq x y z
N MET A 1 -5.71 -31.90 23.53
CA MET A 1 -6.12 -30.50 23.26
C MET A 1 -4.91 -29.59 23.22
N THR A 2 -4.25 -29.26 24.34
CA THR A 2 -3.00 -28.46 24.36
C THR A 2 -1.91 -29.00 23.43
N LYS A 3 -1.76 -30.32 23.28
CA LYS A 3 -0.77 -30.90 22.35
C LYS A 3 -1.12 -30.77 20.86
N ILE A 4 -2.40 -30.80 20.46
CA ILE A 4 -2.81 -30.71 19.05
C ILE A 4 -2.94 -29.25 18.62
N TYR A 5 -3.40 -28.38 19.52
CA TYR A 5 -3.33 -26.93 19.32
C TYR A 5 -1.89 -26.45 19.30
N ARG A 6 -1.03 -26.92 20.22
CA ARG A 6 0.42 -26.73 20.09
C ARG A 6 0.96 -27.38 18.84
N LEU A 7 0.46 -28.53 18.39
CA LEU A 7 0.95 -29.16 17.16
C LEU A 7 0.60 -28.29 15.94
N LEU A 8 -0.64 -27.80 15.82
CA LEU A 8 -1.10 -26.87 14.77
C LEU A 8 -0.34 -25.54 14.84
N LEU A 9 -0.22 -24.95 16.02
CA LEU A 9 0.55 -23.72 16.24
C LEU A 9 2.05 -23.95 15.98
N MET A 10 2.60 -25.12 16.33
CA MET A 10 3.98 -25.52 16.07
C MET A 10 4.17 -26.00 14.62
N THR A 11 3.14 -26.41 13.89
CA THR A 11 3.26 -26.69 12.44
C THR A 11 3.20 -25.40 11.67
N ILE A 12 2.41 -24.42 12.12
CA ILE A 12 2.45 -23.05 11.59
C ILE A 12 3.79 -22.39 11.93
N VAL A 13 4.29 -22.53 13.17
CA VAL A 13 5.60 -22.00 13.60
C VAL A 13 6.78 -22.80 13.03
N ALA A 14 6.68 -24.12 12.81
CA ALA A 14 7.72 -24.91 12.18
C ALA A 14 7.74 -24.76 10.67
N ALA A 15 6.58 -24.59 10.01
CA ALA A 15 6.53 -24.16 8.62
C ALA A 15 7.18 -22.77 8.46
N PHE A 16 6.99 -21.88 9.46
CA PHE A 16 7.67 -20.59 9.56
C PHE A 16 9.19 -20.75 9.76
N LEU A 17 9.67 -21.62 10.66
CA LEU A 17 11.10 -21.86 10.86
C LEU A 17 11.76 -22.53 9.65
N ILE A 18 11.08 -23.44 8.96
CA ILE A 18 11.57 -24.08 7.72
C ILE A 18 11.61 -23.07 6.57
N SER A 19 10.68 -22.11 6.53
CA SER A 19 10.71 -20.99 5.58
C SER A 19 11.84 -20.00 5.91
N CYS A 20 12.15 -19.78 7.20
CA CYS A 20 13.32 -19.01 7.62
C CYS A 20 14.65 -19.72 7.30
N ASP A 21 14.71 -21.05 7.38
CA ASP A 21 15.91 -21.84 7.07
C ASP A 21 16.20 -21.83 5.55
N GLN A 22 15.16 -21.79 4.70
CA GLN A 22 15.34 -21.58 3.25
C GLN A 22 15.75 -20.13 2.89
N SER A 23 15.58 -19.17 3.80
CA SER A 23 16.11 -17.81 3.66
C SER A 23 17.49 -17.59 4.30
N ALA A 24 18.07 -18.62 4.93
CA ALA A 24 19.43 -18.55 5.49
C ALA A 24 20.53 -18.74 4.43
N ASP A 25 20.16 -19.09 3.19
CA ASP A 25 21.05 -19.08 2.01
C ASP A 25 21.08 -17.70 1.31
N ILE A 26 20.55 -16.65 1.94
CA ILE A 26 20.74 -15.26 1.49
C ILE A 26 22.18 -14.87 1.85
N GLN A 27 23.01 -14.68 0.82
CA GLN A 27 24.36 -14.09 0.92
C GLN A 27 24.33 -12.92 1.91
N GLU A 28 25.29 -12.89 2.84
CA GLU A 28 25.60 -11.74 3.69
C GLU A 28 25.51 -10.47 2.82
N VAL A 29 24.45 -9.68 3.02
CA VAL A 29 24.35 -8.34 2.44
C VAL A 29 25.40 -7.53 3.17
N ASP A 30 26.47 -7.21 2.44
CA ASP A 30 27.60 -6.46 2.94
C ASP A 30 27.10 -5.09 3.42
N MET A 31 27.12 -4.86 4.73
CA MET A 31 26.62 -3.63 5.34
C MET A 31 27.42 -2.40 4.88
N ASP A 32 28.61 -2.61 4.32
CA ASP A 32 29.45 -1.53 3.78
C ASP A 32 28.90 -0.97 2.45
N GLU A 33 28.08 -1.73 1.70
CA GLU A 33 27.43 -1.28 0.46
C GLU A 33 26.17 -0.40 0.74
N MET A 34 25.63 -0.47 1.96
CA MET A 34 24.47 0.33 2.39
C MET A 34 24.84 1.76 2.81
N PHE A 35 26.13 2.00 3.05
CA PHE A 35 26.68 3.29 3.48
C PHE A 35 27.78 3.83 2.55
N SER A 36 28.13 3.13 1.47
CA SER A 36 29.02 3.68 0.45
C SER A 36 28.27 4.74 -0.37
N SER A 37 28.73 5.98 -0.26
CA SER A 37 28.47 7.00 -1.26
C SER A 37 29.21 6.60 -2.53
N ASP A 38 28.62 5.73 -3.34
CA ASP A 38 29.20 5.30 -4.60
C ASP A 38 29.12 6.43 -5.63
N VAL A 39 30.11 7.31 -5.54
CA VAL A 39 30.77 7.89 -6.71
C VAL A 39 31.44 6.70 -7.42
N VAL A 40 30.70 6.06 -8.33
CA VAL A 40 31.29 5.10 -9.27
C VAL A 40 32.05 5.92 -10.31
N ASP A 41 33.36 6.05 -10.08
CA ASP A 41 34.32 6.48 -11.09
C ASP A 41 34.35 5.43 -12.22
N GLY A 42 33.55 5.70 -13.25
CA GLY A 42 33.41 4.85 -14.43
C GLY A 42 32.26 5.31 -15.33
N VAL A 43 32.17 6.62 -15.59
CA VAL A 43 31.13 7.19 -16.46
C VAL A 43 31.36 6.71 -17.88
N ASP A 44 30.56 5.75 -18.33
CA ASP A 44 30.42 5.44 -19.75
C ASP A 44 29.73 6.64 -20.41
N THR A 45 30.56 7.55 -20.92
CA THR A 45 30.23 8.95 -21.30
C THR A 45 29.14 9.13 -22.36
N LYS A 46 28.59 8.05 -22.91
CA LYS A 46 27.49 8.05 -23.89
C LYS A 46 26.09 7.79 -23.32
N VAL A 47 25.96 7.34 -22.07
CA VAL A 47 24.66 6.82 -21.57
C VAL A 47 23.70 7.93 -21.13
N ASP A 48 24.18 9.03 -20.55
CA ASP A 48 23.34 10.11 -19.99
C ASP A 48 23.18 11.32 -20.94
N ALA A 49 22.82 11.05 -22.20
CA ALA A 49 22.57 12.12 -23.18
C ALA A 49 21.22 12.83 -22.99
N MET A 50 20.31 12.25 -22.19
CA MET A 50 18.96 12.76 -21.94
C MET A 50 18.66 12.82 -20.44
N GLU A 51 17.83 13.79 -20.06
CA GLU A 51 17.31 13.91 -18.69
C GLU A 51 15.79 14.03 -18.71
N VAL A 52 15.14 13.32 -17.79
CA VAL A 52 13.70 13.40 -17.58
C VAL A 52 13.36 14.63 -16.76
N LYS A 53 12.55 15.54 -17.32
CA LYS A 53 12.10 16.75 -16.63
C LYS A 53 10.77 16.57 -15.91
N SER A 54 9.86 15.78 -16.48
CA SER A 54 8.58 15.49 -15.84
C SER A 54 7.96 14.22 -16.41
N VAL A 55 7.17 13.54 -15.58
CA VAL A 55 6.32 12.42 -15.96
C VAL A 55 4.88 12.78 -15.60
N LYS A 56 3.95 12.57 -16.53
CA LYS A 56 2.51 12.80 -16.32
C LYS A 56 1.72 11.56 -16.70
N PHE A 57 0.73 11.22 -15.90
CA PHE A 57 -0.14 10.07 -16.15
C PHE A 57 -1.53 10.53 -16.54
N SER A 58 -2.19 9.75 -17.40
CA SER A 58 -3.62 9.89 -17.64
C SER A 58 -4.40 9.53 -16.36
N PRO A 59 -5.63 10.04 -16.17
CA PRO A 59 -6.44 9.73 -14.98
C PRO A 59 -6.67 8.23 -14.73
N ASP A 60 -6.75 7.43 -15.80
CA ASP A 60 -6.89 5.98 -15.76
C ASP A 60 -5.55 5.22 -15.69
N HIS A 61 -4.43 5.95 -15.61
CA HIS A 61 -3.05 5.44 -15.55
C HIS A 61 -2.65 4.54 -16.73
N LYS A 62 -3.48 4.49 -17.77
CA LYS A 62 -3.26 3.69 -18.97
C LYS A 62 -2.18 4.29 -19.87
N TYR A 63 -2.10 5.61 -19.92
CA TYR A 63 -1.11 6.35 -20.69
C TYR A 63 -0.26 7.20 -19.76
N PHE A 64 1.00 7.39 -20.12
CA PHE A 64 1.85 8.38 -19.46
C PHE A 64 2.76 9.07 -20.45
N SER A 65 2.98 10.36 -20.24
CA SER A 65 3.89 11.18 -21.03
C SER A 65 5.14 11.54 -20.24
N ILE A 66 6.30 11.40 -20.89
CA ILE A 66 7.60 11.75 -20.32
C ILE A 66 8.21 12.87 -21.15
N LYS A 67 8.45 14.01 -20.49
CA LYS A 67 9.16 15.13 -21.07
C LYS A 67 10.64 15.00 -20.78
N THR A 68 11.44 15.05 -21.84
CA THR A 68 12.90 14.92 -21.75
C THR A 68 13.59 16.15 -22.33
N SER A 69 14.76 16.45 -21.78
CA SER A 69 15.68 17.42 -22.33
C SER A 69 16.97 16.72 -22.78
N ILE A 70 17.53 17.19 -23.89
CA ILE A 70 18.78 16.69 -24.42
C ILE A 70 19.92 17.44 -23.72
N ILE A 71 20.77 16.73 -22.98
CA ILE A 71 21.90 17.32 -22.25
C ILE A 71 23.16 17.34 -23.12
N ARG A 72 23.34 16.33 -23.97
CA ARG A 72 24.54 16.18 -24.81
C ARG A 72 24.14 16.02 -26.27
N ASP A 73 24.99 16.50 -27.16
CA ASP A 73 24.78 16.38 -28.60
C ASP A 73 24.60 14.90 -28.97
N MET A 74 23.42 14.59 -29.52
CA MET A 74 23.08 13.25 -29.99
C MET A 74 23.44 13.06 -31.47
N GLY A 75 24.10 14.02 -32.12
CA GLY A 75 24.46 13.99 -33.53
C GLY A 75 23.30 14.37 -34.46
N PRO A 76 23.32 13.98 -35.75
CA PRO A 76 22.35 14.42 -36.76
C PRO A 76 20.95 13.84 -36.59
N TYR A 77 20.69 13.07 -35.53
CA TYR A 77 19.40 12.44 -35.28
C TYR A 77 18.42 13.46 -34.72
N ALA A 78 17.73 14.19 -35.60
CA ALA A 78 16.54 14.89 -35.21
C ALA A 78 15.47 13.85 -34.84
N PHE A 79 14.88 13.96 -33.65
CA PHE A 79 13.72 13.15 -33.20
C PHE A 79 12.48 13.27 -34.13
N ARG A 80 12.58 14.06 -35.20
CA ARG A 80 11.60 14.19 -36.28
C ARG A 80 11.63 13.02 -37.27
N ASP A 81 12.73 12.26 -37.38
CA ASP A 81 12.84 11.14 -38.32
C ASP A 81 12.85 9.77 -37.60
N THR A 82 11.66 9.32 -37.22
CA THR A 82 11.44 8.02 -36.56
C THR A 82 11.81 6.82 -37.43
N ASN A 83 12.16 7.01 -38.71
CA ASN A 83 12.60 5.94 -39.61
C ASN A 83 13.99 5.40 -39.25
N HIS A 84 14.85 6.23 -38.65
CA HIS A 84 16.25 5.88 -38.36
C HIS A 84 16.55 5.56 -36.89
N ILE A 85 15.61 5.87 -35.98
CA ILE A 85 15.74 5.63 -34.55
C ILE A 85 14.65 4.67 -34.02
N SER A 86 15.01 3.86 -33.04
CA SER A 86 14.10 3.03 -32.23
C SER A 86 14.12 3.55 -30.80
N ILE A 87 12.95 3.72 -30.20
CA ILE A 87 12.83 4.17 -28.82
C ILE A 87 12.21 3.03 -28.01
N THR A 88 12.92 2.61 -26.98
CA THR A 88 12.49 1.53 -26.09
C THR A 88 12.43 2.01 -24.65
N ALA A 89 11.33 1.73 -23.97
CA ALA A 89 11.24 1.87 -22.53
C ALA A 89 11.47 0.52 -21.87
N SER A 90 12.29 0.50 -20.83
CA SER A 90 12.43 -0.63 -19.93
C SER A 90 12.14 -0.17 -18.50
N GLU A 91 11.69 -1.10 -17.67
CA GLU A 91 11.30 -0.82 -16.31
C GLU A 91 11.86 -1.92 -15.43
N THR A 92 12.49 -1.53 -14.34
CA THR A 92 13.00 -2.44 -13.32
C THR A 92 12.40 -2.07 -11.98
N ILE A 93 11.90 -3.07 -11.26
CA ILE A 93 11.33 -2.91 -9.92
C ILE A 93 12.43 -3.31 -8.92
N ALA A 94 12.73 -2.46 -7.94
CA ALA A 94 13.70 -2.82 -6.92
C ALA A 94 13.18 -3.99 -6.08
N GLY A 95 14.00 -5.04 -5.89
CA GLY A 95 13.67 -6.20 -5.04
C GLY A 95 13.05 -7.41 -5.75
N SER A 96 12.69 -7.30 -7.04
CA SER A 96 12.19 -8.44 -7.82
C SER A 96 13.36 -9.15 -8.52
N LEU A 97 13.61 -10.41 -8.14
CA LEU A 97 14.59 -11.31 -8.79
C LEU A 97 14.09 -11.88 -10.12
N ASN A 98 12.77 -11.81 -10.34
CA ASN A 98 12.11 -12.24 -11.56
C ASN A 98 10.91 -11.33 -11.76
N GLU A 99 10.85 -10.62 -12.88
CA GLU A 99 9.70 -10.71 -13.78
C GLU A 99 9.84 -9.77 -14.99
N THR A 100 9.61 -10.38 -16.14
CA THR A 100 9.31 -9.77 -17.42
C THR A 100 7.90 -9.16 -17.39
N TRP A 101 7.74 -7.96 -16.84
CA TRP A 101 6.54 -7.18 -17.08
C TRP A 101 6.59 -6.71 -18.54
N SER A 102 5.49 -6.82 -19.28
CA SER A 102 5.46 -6.35 -20.66
C SER A 102 5.81 -4.86 -20.68
N LYS A 103 6.93 -4.52 -21.33
CA LYS A 103 7.48 -3.16 -21.38
C LYS A 103 6.41 -2.16 -21.85
N PRO A 104 6.35 -0.94 -21.28
CA PRO A 104 5.48 0.12 -21.78
C PRO A 104 5.68 0.30 -23.28
N LYS A 105 4.58 0.37 -24.03
CA LYS A 105 4.63 0.47 -25.48
C LYS A 105 4.63 1.95 -25.88
N LEU A 106 5.59 2.37 -26.69
CA LEU A 106 5.59 3.73 -27.24
C LEU A 106 4.39 3.93 -28.16
N VAL A 107 3.62 5.00 -27.90
CA VAL A 107 2.43 5.39 -28.67
C VAL A 107 2.77 6.53 -29.61
N SER A 108 3.41 7.59 -29.11
CA SER A 108 3.71 8.79 -29.87
C SER A 108 5.00 9.48 -29.41
N VAL A 109 5.59 10.26 -30.31
CA VAL A 109 6.75 11.14 -30.05
C VAL A 109 6.40 12.53 -30.55
N LYS A 110 6.37 13.52 -29.67
CA LYS A 110 6.14 14.92 -30.02
C LYS A 110 7.40 15.74 -29.79
N ASN A 111 7.90 16.41 -30.83
CA ASN A 111 8.96 17.41 -30.68
C ASN A 111 8.32 18.73 -30.22
N THR A 112 8.72 19.21 -29.04
CA THR A 112 8.17 20.43 -28.41
C THR A 112 9.11 21.64 -28.52
N GLU A 113 10.24 21.48 -29.20
CA GLU A 113 11.30 22.48 -29.26
C GLU A 113 10.83 23.79 -29.89
N GLY A 114 10.09 23.72 -31.00
CA GLY A 114 9.54 24.90 -31.67
C GLY A 114 8.50 25.66 -30.83
N GLU A 115 7.63 24.94 -30.12
CA GLU A 115 6.63 25.53 -29.21
C GLU A 115 7.29 26.25 -28.03
N GLU A 116 8.37 25.69 -27.47
CA GLU A 116 9.11 26.32 -26.38
C GLU A 116 9.92 27.53 -26.84
N VAL A 117 10.55 27.47 -28.02
CA VAL A 117 11.26 28.61 -28.63
C VAL A 117 10.29 29.75 -28.95
N PHE A 118 9.09 29.46 -29.42
CA PHE A 118 8.05 30.47 -29.66
C PHE A 118 7.69 31.25 -28.38
N LYS A 119 7.56 30.58 -27.22
CA LYS A 119 7.24 31.23 -25.93
C LYS A 119 8.32 32.19 -25.44
N LEU A 120 9.57 31.98 -25.85
CA LEU A 120 10.69 32.87 -25.52
C LEU A 120 10.55 34.25 -26.18
N GLY A 121 9.75 34.38 -27.24
CA GLY A 121 9.51 35.66 -27.90
C GLY A 121 10.76 36.25 -28.54
N VAL A 122 11.66 35.38 -29.02
CA VAL A 122 12.90 35.75 -29.72
C VAL A 122 12.60 35.92 -31.21
N LYS A 123 13.01 37.06 -31.79
CA LYS A 123 12.95 37.27 -33.25
C LYS A 123 14.35 37.38 -33.83
N VAL A 124 14.57 36.73 -34.97
CA VAL A 124 15.88 36.63 -35.62
C VAL A 124 15.81 37.23 -37.03
N LEU A 125 16.73 38.14 -37.34
CA LEU A 125 16.96 38.64 -38.70
C LEU A 125 18.29 38.11 -39.22
N VAL A 126 18.30 37.51 -40.41
CA VAL A 126 19.53 37.15 -41.12
C VAL A 126 19.76 38.15 -42.26
N LEU A 127 20.85 38.89 -42.19
CA LEU A 127 21.33 39.77 -43.25
C LEU A 127 22.32 39.01 -44.13
N VAL A 128 21.92 38.74 -45.37
CA VAL A 128 22.61 37.87 -46.33
C VAL A 128 23.34 38.69 -47.40
N ASP A 129 24.57 38.28 -47.74
CA ASP A 129 25.42 38.96 -48.69
C ASP A 129 25.29 38.39 -50.11
N LEU A 130 24.55 39.09 -50.98
CA LEU A 130 24.38 38.65 -52.36
C LEU A 130 25.56 39.05 -53.27
N ALA A 131 26.57 39.78 -52.79
CA ALA A 131 27.75 40.16 -53.56
C ALA A 131 28.80 39.04 -53.66
N GLN A 132 28.44 37.81 -53.31
CA GLN A 132 29.31 36.64 -53.32
C GLN A 132 28.95 35.67 -54.46
N PRO A 133 29.86 34.76 -54.86
CA PRO A 133 29.54 33.71 -55.81
C PRO A 133 28.36 32.84 -55.36
N GLN A 134 27.58 32.32 -56.32
CA GLN A 134 26.36 31.54 -56.03
C GLN A 134 26.59 30.38 -55.07
N TYR A 135 27.71 29.66 -55.17
CA TYR A 135 28.02 28.53 -54.29
C TYR A 135 28.20 28.94 -52.81
N VAL A 136 28.58 30.20 -52.52
CA VAL A 136 28.65 30.71 -51.15
C VAL A 136 27.27 31.09 -50.66
N ILE A 137 26.47 31.73 -51.51
CA ILE A 137 25.07 32.08 -51.23
C ILE A 137 24.23 30.82 -50.98
N ASP A 138 24.52 29.72 -51.70
CA ASP A 138 23.88 28.43 -51.44
C ASP A 138 24.22 27.91 -50.03
N ARG A 139 25.47 28.10 -49.54
CA ARG A 139 25.85 27.77 -48.15
C ARG A 139 25.16 28.68 -47.13
N GLU A 140 25.03 29.97 -47.44
CA GLU A 140 24.27 30.91 -46.62
C GLU A 140 22.79 30.51 -46.56
N ARG A 141 22.18 30.08 -47.68
CA ARG A 141 20.81 29.55 -47.74
C ARG A 141 20.66 28.30 -46.87
N ASP A 142 21.58 27.36 -46.97
CA ASP A 142 21.54 26.12 -46.20
C ASP A 142 21.68 26.40 -44.69
N ALA A 143 22.50 27.38 -44.30
CA ALA A 143 22.59 27.86 -42.92
C ALA A 143 21.26 28.48 -42.44
N VAL A 144 20.57 29.27 -43.27
CA VAL A 144 19.23 29.80 -42.92
C VAL A 144 18.19 28.68 -42.78
N ARG A 145 18.26 27.64 -43.62
CA ARG A 145 17.39 26.45 -43.48
C ARG A 145 17.65 25.70 -42.17
N GLU A 146 18.90 25.59 -41.73
CA GLU A 146 19.25 25.00 -40.44
C GLU A 146 18.67 25.80 -39.26
N ILE A 147 18.72 27.14 -39.32
CA ILE A 147 18.11 28.03 -38.32
C ILE A 147 16.58 27.88 -38.33
N ARG A 148 15.96 27.85 -39.51
CA ARG A 148 14.51 27.70 -39.70
C ARG A 148 13.97 26.37 -39.15
N ALA A 149 14.81 25.34 -39.02
CA ALA A 149 14.37 24.08 -38.39
C ALA A 149 13.92 24.26 -36.91
N VAL A 150 14.43 25.30 -36.25
CA VAL A 150 14.19 25.62 -34.83
C VAL A 150 13.15 26.73 -34.65
N PHE A 151 13.10 27.71 -35.54
CA PHE A 151 12.17 28.86 -35.47
C PHE A 151 10.97 28.67 -36.39
N ASP A 152 9.77 28.93 -35.87
CA ASP A 152 8.54 28.95 -36.67
C ASP A 152 8.52 30.15 -37.64
N HIS A 153 7.63 30.10 -38.65
CA HIS A 153 7.53 31.05 -39.76
C HIS A 153 7.48 32.53 -39.32
N ASP A 154 6.84 32.84 -38.20
CA ASP A 154 6.62 34.22 -37.74
C ASP A 154 7.81 34.88 -37.00
N ASN A 155 8.90 34.15 -36.75
CA ASN A 155 10.00 34.61 -35.89
C ASN A 155 11.39 34.64 -36.57
N LEU A 156 11.49 34.18 -37.82
CA LEU A 156 12.72 34.21 -38.60
C LEU A 156 12.54 35.05 -39.87
N PHE A 157 13.37 36.07 -40.01
CA PHE A 157 13.35 37.01 -41.12
C PHE A 157 14.69 37.01 -41.86
N VAL A 158 14.66 37.37 -43.14
CA VAL A 158 15.83 37.51 -44.00
C VAL A 158 15.78 38.87 -44.69
N ALA A 159 16.95 39.51 -44.79
CA ALA A 159 17.17 40.66 -45.65
C ALA A 159 18.47 40.47 -46.44
N PHE A 160 18.57 41.14 -47.58
CA PHE A 160 19.67 40.95 -48.53
C PHE A 160 20.42 42.26 -48.74
N MET A 161 21.74 42.23 -48.71
CA MET A 161 22.60 43.36 -49.06
C MET A 161 23.30 43.13 -50.40
N TYR A 162 23.25 44.14 -51.27
CA TYR A 162 23.97 44.17 -52.54
C TYR A 162 24.11 45.62 -53.02
N GLY A 163 25.25 46.01 -53.57
CA GLY A 163 25.40 47.41 -54.00
C GLY A 163 25.35 48.38 -52.82
N GLN A 164 24.64 49.47 -53.06
CA GLN A 164 24.28 50.47 -52.04
C GLN A 164 22.94 50.14 -51.36
N ASP A 165 22.24 49.10 -51.83
CA ASP A 165 20.87 48.78 -51.44
C ASP A 165 20.84 47.67 -50.38
N VAL A 166 19.82 47.73 -49.52
CA VAL A 166 19.44 46.66 -48.60
C VAL A 166 17.97 46.38 -48.84
N SER A 167 17.60 45.12 -49.04
CA SER A 167 16.20 44.75 -49.27
C SER A 167 15.33 45.08 -48.05
N GLU A 168 14.02 45.12 -48.27
CA GLU A 168 13.07 45.00 -47.17
C GLU A 168 13.27 43.70 -46.40
N THR A 169 12.82 43.69 -45.15
CA THR A 169 12.83 42.52 -44.28
C THR A 169 11.70 41.60 -44.68
N LEU A 170 12.04 40.38 -45.10
CA LEU A 170 11.09 39.37 -45.55
C LEU A 170 11.05 38.23 -44.55
N GLU A 171 9.90 37.58 -44.42
CA GLU A 171 9.78 36.33 -43.68
C GLU A 171 10.54 35.20 -44.39
N ALA A 172 11.22 34.34 -43.64
CA ALA A 172 12.04 33.24 -44.17
C ALA A 172 11.21 32.06 -44.72
N SER A 173 10.24 32.32 -45.59
CA SER A 173 9.39 31.33 -46.24
C SER A 173 10.16 30.49 -47.28
N ASP A 174 9.64 29.31 -47.65
CA ASP A 174 10.22 28.48 -48.71
C ASP A 174 10.39 29.26 -50.01
N TYR A 175 9.41 30.09 -50.36
CA TYR A 175 9.46 30.95 -51.54
C TYR A 175 10.65 31.92 -51.49
N VAL A 176 10.89 32.55 -50.33
CA VAL A 176 12.02 33.48 -50.17
C VAL A 176 13.36 32.74 -50.25
N LEU A 177 13.50 31.61 -49.56
CA LEU A 177 14.73 30.82 -49.55
C LEU A 177 15.09 30.26 -50.93
N ASP A 178 14.09 29.86 -51.72
CA ASP A 178 14.32 29.23 -53.01
C ASP A 178 14.48 30.24 -54.17
N THR A 179 13.93 31.46 -54.02
CA THR A 179 13.87 32.44 -55.12
C THR A 179 14.86 33.59 -54.97
N TYR A 180 15.10 34.08 -53.74
CA TYR A 180 15.82 35.35 -53.53
C TYR A 180 17.33 35.19 -53.22
N PHE A 181 17.78 33.98 -52.89
CA PHE A 181 19.20 33.64 -52.70
C PHE A 181 19.94 33.51 -54.04
N THR A 182 20.00 34.61 -54.79
CA THR A 182 20.62 34.69 -56.12
C THR A 182 21.80 35.67 -56.11
N SER A 183 22.94 35.21 -56.61
CA SER A 183 24.20 35.96 -56.71
C SER A 183 24.09 37.22 -57.56
N LYS A 184 24.67 38.31 -57.05
CA LYS A 184 24.84 39.62 -57.69
C LYS A 184 26.30 40.06 -57.58
N PRO A 185 27.25 39.32 -58.18
CA PRO A 185 28.69 39.49 -57.93
C PRO A 185 29.23 40.82 -58.47
N ASP A 186 28.56 41.42 -59.46
CA ASP A 186 28.98 42.68 -60.09
C ASP A 186 28.68 43.93 -59.23
N LYS A 187 28.14 43.75 -58.02
CA LYS A 187 27.76 44.85 -57.13
C LYS A 187 28.50 44.73 -55.79
N ASN A 188 29.48 45.62 -55.56
CA ASN A 188 30.11 45.78 -54.24
C ASN A 188 29.07 46.03 -53.14
N LYS A 189 29.31 45.63 -51.89
CA LYS A 189 28.33 45.80 -50.78
C LYS A 189 28.70 46.88 -49.77
N TYR A 190 27.71 47.57 -49.22
CA TYR A 190 27.90 48.52 -48.12
C TYR A 190 27.62 47.85 -46.76
N LEU A 191 28.55 47.00 -46.31
CA LEU A 191 28.39 46.16 -45.11
C LEU A 191 28.00 46.95 -43.85
N TYR A 192 28.80 47.94 -43.46
CA TYR A 192 28.56 48.70 -42.21
C TYR A 192 27.26 49.49 -42.26
N ARG A 193 26.93 50.04 -43.43
CA ARG A 193 25.66 50.76 -43.65
C ARG A 193 24.47 49.81 -43.52
N ALA A 194 24.57 48.62 -44.08
CA ALA A 194 23.50 47.62 -44.03
C ALA A 194 23.22 47.14 -42.60
N ILE A 195 24.28 46.89 -41.82
CA ILE A 195 24.15 46.53 -40.39
C ILE A 195 23.44 47.63 -39.62
N LEU A 196 23.86 48.89 -39.77
CA LEU A 196 23.26 50.02 -39.03
C LEU A 196 21.81 50.29 -39.47
N LEU A 197 21.51 50.16 -40.75
CA LEU A 197 20.15 50.33 -41.28
C LEU A 197 19.20 49.29 -40.68
N LYS A 198 19.60 48.01 -40.66
CA LYS A 198 18.78 46.94 -40.09
C LYS A 198 18.73 46.97 -38.57
N LYS A 199 19.80 47.39 -37.90
CA LYS A 199 19.76 47.71 -36.47
C LYS A 199 18.67 48.74 -36.17
N HIS A 200 18.66 49.86 -36.88
CA HIS A 200 17.70 50.93 -36.63
C HIS A 200 16.26 50.48 -36.91
N GLU A 201 16.05 49.69 -37.98
CA GLU A 201 14.76 49.08 -38.29
C GLU A 201 14.28 48.13 -37.17
N MET A 202 15.18 47.32 -36.62
CA MET A 202 14.85 46.39 -35.51
C MET A 202 14.58 47.12 -34.19
N GLU A 203 15.21 48.27 -33.97
CA GLU A 203 14.97 49.11 -32.77
C GLU A 203 13.66 49.91 -32.86
N ASP A 204 13.09 50.07 -34.06
CA ASP A 204 11.80 50.74 -34.25
C ASP A 204 10.63 49.87 -33.76
N ARG A 205 9.97 50.32 -32.69
CA ARG A 205 8.88 49.62 -32.02
C ARG A 205 7.56 49.64 -32.80
N LEU A 206 7.45 50.46 -33.84
CA LEU A 206 6.22 50.58 -34.64
C LEU A 206 6.13 49.53 -35.77
N GLY A 207 7.18 48.71 -35.96
CA GLY A 207 7.26 47.69 -37.00
C GLY A 207 7.09 46.24 -36.52
N VAL A 208 7.55 45.29 -37.36
CA VAL A 208 7.48 43.82 -37.16
C VAL A 208 8.13 43.36 -35.84
N TRP A 209 8.97 44.20 -35.23
CA TRP A 209 9.81 43.90 -34.07
C TRP A 209 9.19 44.30 -32.71
N GLY A 210 8.10 45.07 -32.69
CA GLY A 210 7.58 45.77 -31.51
C GLY A 210 7.29 44.92 -30.27
N ASP A 211 6.88 43.65 -30.46
CA ASP A 211 6.54 42.73 -29.37
C ASP A 211 7.66 41.77 -28.96
N ALA A 212 8.86 41.88 -29.56
CA ALA A 212 9.96 40.96 -29.28
C ALA A 212 10.53 41.15 -27.86
N LYS A 213 10.73 40.03 -27.15
CA LYS A 213 11.43 40.01 -25.85
C LYS A 213 12.93 40.14 -26.04
N SER A 214 13.48 39.49 -27.06
CA SER A 214 14.86 39.64 -27.53
C SER A 214 14.93 39.57 -29.05
N MET A 215 15.94 40.23 -29.60
CA MET A 215 16.17 40.34 -31.04
C MET A 215 17.60 39.94 -31.36
N SER A 216 17.80 39.22 -32.45
CA SER A 216 19.14 38.80 -32.91
C SER A 216 19.31 39.12 -34.39
N LEU A 217 20.41 39.79 -34.73
CA LEU A 217 20.80 40.10 -36.10
C LEU A 217 22.01 39.24 -36.48
N LEU A 218 21.82 38.26 -37.35
CA LEU A 218 22.89 37.45 -37.92
C LEU A 218 23.37 38.11 -39.20
N VAL A 219 24.67 38.36 -39.32
CA VAL A 219 25.25 39.04 -40.49
C VAL A 219 26.13 38.04 -41.23
N PHE A 220 25.64 37.53 -42.35
CA PHE A 220 26.39 36.61 -43.22
C PHE A 220 27.15 37.43 -44.27
N SER A 221 28.47 37.31 -44.29
CA SER A 221 29.34 38.14 -45.13
C SER A 221 30.70 37.50 -45.36
N ASN A 222 31.39 37.90 -46.43
CA ASN A 222 32.80 37.59 -46.65
C ASN A 222 33.77 38.65 -46.07
N GLU A 223 33.23 39.66 -45.38
CA GLU A 223 33.97 40.72 -44.67
C GLU A 223 34.78 41.68 -45.56
N VAL A 224 34.56 41.64 -46.88
CA VAL A 224 35.21 42.55 -47.81
C VAL A 224 34.53 43.92 -47.73
N VAL A 225 35.30 44.93 -47.32
CA VAL A 225 34.87 46.34 -47.16
C VAL A 225 35.76 47.35 -47.90
N TYR A 226 36.86 46.86 -48.48
CA TYR A 226 37.77 47.58 -49.37
C TYR A 226 37.77 46.91 -50.74
N THR A 227 38.05 47.70 -51.77
CA THR A 227 38.26 47.25 -53.14
C THR A 227 39.69 46.71 -53.30
N ASP A 228 39.98 46.03 -54.41
CA ASP A 228 41.32 45.48 -54.69
C ASP A 228 42.41 46.57 -54.79
N ASP A 229 42.02 47.83 -55.03
CA ASP A 229 42.87 49.02 -55.03
C ASP A 229 43.00 49.69 -53.64
N ASP A 230 42.60 49.01 -52.57
CA ASP A 230 42.67 49.46 -51.16
C ASP A 230 41.83 50.71 -50.86
N SER A 231 40.88 51.03 -51.75
CA SER A 231 39.89 52.11 -51.55
C SER A 231 38.67 51.57 -50.80
N PRO A 232 38.14 52.27 -49.77
CA PRO A 232 36.91 51.85 -49.10
C PRO A 232 35.74 51.73 -50.07
N ILE A 233 34.99 50.62 -49.98
CA ILE A 233 33.84 50.37 -50.85
C ILE A 233 32.71 51.40 -50.57
N ASP A 234 32.45 51.72 -49.29
CA ASP A 234 31.48 52.74 -48.89
C ASP A 234 32.19 54.10 -48.74
N PRO A 235 31.73 55.17 -49.41
CA PRO A 235 32.29 56.52 -49.25
C PRO A 235 32.27 57.04 -47.80
N LYS A 236 31.38 56.50 -46.94
CA LYS A 236 31.27 56.83 -45.51
C LYS A 236 31.93 55.80 -44.59
N HIS A 237 32.82 54.95 -45.11
CA HIS A 237 33.40 53.82 -44.38
C HIS A 237 33.88 54.17 -42.96
N PHE A 238 34.76 55.18 -42.83
CA PHE A 238 35.36 55.55 -41.54
C PHE A 238 34.35 56.15 -40.56
N GLU A 239 33.36 56.89 -41.04
CA GLU A 239 32.26 57.43 -40.23
C GLU A 239 31.43 56.28 -39.65
N LEU A 240 31.00 55.34 -40.50
CA LEU A 240 30.19 54.19 -40.11
C LEU A 240 30.96 53.22 -39.21
N GLN A 241 32.27 53.05 -39.45
CA GLN A 241 33.15 52.27 -38.59
C GLN A 241 33.23 52.89 -37.18
N GLY A 242 33.39 54.21 -37.08
CA GLY A 242 33.40 54.91 -35.79
C GLY A 242 32.10 54.71 -35.01
N ILE A 243 30.95 54.73 -35.71
CA ILE A 243 29.63 54.44 -35.12
C ILE A 243 29.55 52.98 -34.65
N LEU A 244 30.06 52.02 -35.43
CA LEU A 244 29.98 50.60 -35.09
C LEU A 244 30.91 50.18 -33.92
N VAL A 245 32.06 50.83 -33.78
CA VAL A 245 33.01 50.53 -32.71
C VAL A 245 32.61 51.18 -31.38
N ASN A 246 31.85 52.28 -31.42
CA ASN A 246 31.39 52.96 -30.23
C ASN A 246 30.27 52.15 -29.52
N PRO A 247 30.48 51.69 -28.28
CA PRO A 247 29.50 50.88 -27.55
C PRO A 247 28.17 51.61 -27.33
N ASP A 248 28.17 52.93 -27.13
CA ASP A 248 26.95 53.70 -26.84
C ASP A 248 26.02 53.82 -28.06
N SER A 249 26.55 53.72 -29.29
CA SER A 249 25.75 53.79 -30.53
C SER A 249 25.24 52.43 -31.00
N VAL A 250 25.84 51.34 -30.51
CA VAL A 250 25.52 49.98 -30.96
C VAL A 250 24.83 49.15 -29.89
N SER A 251 25.00 49.48 -28.61
CA SER A 251 24.28 48.82 -27.53
C SER A 251 22.79 49.17 -27.59
N GLY A 252 21.96 48.13 -27.69
CA GLY A 252 20.52 48.22 -27.51
C GLY A 252 20.09 47.17 -26.49
N ASP A 253 19.25 47.53 -25.53
CA ASP A 253 18.86 46.68 -24.39
C ASP A 253 18.32 45.28 -24.76
N LYS A 254 17.93 45.07 -26.03
CA LYS A 254 17.30 43.83 -26.52
C LYS A 254 17.93 43.23 -27.78
N LEU A 255 18.91 43.89 -28.42
CA LEU A 255 19.46 43.46 -29.71
C LEU A 255 20.88 42.88 -29.56
N SER A 256 21.08 41.68 -30.08
CA SER A 256 22.40 41.03 -30.17
C SER A 256 22.82 40.79 -31.62
N ILE A 257 24.06 41.12 -31.97
CA ILE A 257 24.57 41.02 -33.35
C ILE A 257 25.58 39.87 -33.45
N PHE A 258 25.36 38.96 -34.41
CA PHE A 258 26.15 37.76 -34.65
C PHE A 258 26.74 37.77 -36.06
N PRO A 259 27.94 38.34 -36.26
CA PRO A 259 28.60 38.29 -37.55
C PRO A 259 29.20 36.89 -37.81
N VAL A 260 28.95 36.37 -39.01
CA VAL A 260 29.40 35.05 -39.45
C VAL A 260 30.14 35.17 -40.78
N ASN A 261 31.36 34.66 -40.81
CA ASN A 261 32.18 34.68 -42.00
C ASN A 261 31.86 33.49 -42.92
N PHE A 262 31.56 33.78 -44.19
CA PHE A 262 31.29 32.79 -45.24
C PHE A 262 32.37 32.71 -46.35
N LYS A 263 33.57 33.26 -46.12
CA LYS A 263 34.69 33.27 -47.09
C LYS A 263 35.03 31.87 -47.67
N GLU A 264 35.59 31.87 -48.88
CA GLU A 264 36.02 30.66 -49.59
C GLU A 264 37.12 29.90 -48.82
N ARG A 265 36.99 28.57 -48.70
CA ARG A 265 38.00 27.73 -48.04
C ARG A 265 39.29 27.74 -48.87
N GLY A 266 40.38 28.22 -48.26
CA GLY A 266 41.72 28.20 -48.87
C GLY A 266 42.36 29.57 -49.10
N MET A 267 41.63 30.67 -48.90
CA MET A 267 42.26 31.98 -48.81
C MET A 267 42.93 32.16 -47.44
N PRO A 268 44.16 32.69 -47.36
CA PRO A 268 44.80 32.95 -46.07
C PRO A 268 43.90 33.84 -45.19
N PHE A 269 43.90 33.54 -43.90
CA PHE A 269 43.32 34.39 -42.86
C PHE A 269 44.13 35.68 -42.81
N ASP A 270 43.79 36.63 -43.66
CA ASP A 270 44.30 37.98 -43.54
C ASP A 270 43.58 38.67 -42.37
N ASP A 271 44.32 39.44 -41.58
CA ASP A 271 43.84 40.11 -40.38
C ASP A 271 43.01 41.34 -40.80
N SER A 272 41.85 41.06 -41.42
CA SER A 272 41.03 42.08 -42.06
C SER A 272 40.55 43.08 -41.03
N GLN A 273 40.70 44.38 -41.29
CA GLN A 273 40.19 45.42 -40.38
C GLN A 273 38.68 45.25 -40.11
N ALA A 274 37.92 44.68 -41.06
CA ALA A 274 36.51 44.36 -40.91
C ALA A 274 36.25 43.30 -39.84
N LYS A 275 37.07 42.25 -39.76
CA LYS A 275 36.96 41.22 -38.73
C LYS A 275 37.10 41.82 -37.33
N ASN A 276 38.10 42.67 -37.12
CA ASN A 276 38.31 43.34 -35.83
C ASN A 276 37.11 44.22 -35.44
N VAL A 277 36.57 44.98 -36.40
CA VAL A 277 35.36 45.80 -36.17
C VAL A 277 34.15 44.93 -35.82
N LEU A 278 33.89 43.86 -36.58
CA LEU A 278 32.76 42.96 -36.34
C LEU A 278 32.88 42.20 -35.02
N GLN A 279 34.08 41.82 -34.60
CA GLN A 279 34.33 41.24 -33.29
C GLN A 279 34.00 42.22 -32.15
N VAL A 280 34.36 43.49 -32.31
CA VAL A 280 34.01 44.55 -31.34
C VAL A 280 32.49 44.77 -31.31
N VAL A 281 31.83 44.84 -32.46
CA VAL A 281 30.35 44.96 -32.57
C VAL A 281 29.65 43.80 -31.88
N ALA A 282 30.08 42.56 -32.15
CA ALA A 282 29.52 41.37 -31.52
C ALA A 282 29.69 41.44 -30.00
N LYS A 283 30.88 41.79 -29.51
CA LYS A 283 31.16 41.93 -28.08
C LYS A 283 30.31 43.02 -27.41
N ASN A 284 30.13 44.16 -28.07
CA ASN A 284 29.36 45.29 -27.53
C ASN A 284 27.84 45.03 -27.48
N THR A 285 27.34 44.02 -28.20
CA THR A 285 25.91 43.68 -28.29
C THR A 285 25.54 42.37 -27.62
N ASP A 286 26.44 41.80 -26.80
CA ASP A 286 26.25 40.47 -26.20
C ASP A 286 26.09 39.34 -27.25
N GLY A 287 26.65 39.56 -28.44
CA GLY A 287 26.68 38.62 -29.54
C GLY A 287 27.96 37.78 -29.58
N MET A 288 28.18 37.12 -30.72
CA MET A 288 29.39 36.32 -30.96
C MET A 288 29.79 36.38 -32.43
N TYR A 289 31.09 36.59 -32.67
CA TYR A 289 31.68 36.50 -33.99
C TYR A 289 32.11 35.07 -34.29
N GLN A 290 31.77 34.56 -35.48
CA GLN A 290 32.15 33.23 -35.93
C GLN A 290 32.97 33.26 -37.22
N ASN A 291 34.16 32.64 -37.20
CA ASN A 291 35.01 32.47 -38.40
C ASN A 291 34.39 31.48 -39.42
N GLN A 292 33.47 30.63 -38.98
CA GLN A 292 32.69 29.73 -39.81
C GLN A 292 31.35 29.51 -39.12
N PHE A 293 30.28 29.40 -39.89
CA PHE A 293 28.95 29.11 -39.36
C PHE A 293 28.93 27.84 -38.49
N ASN A 294 28.52 28.00 -37.24
CA ASN A 294 28.22 26.92 -36.30
C ASN A 294 26.94 27.27 -35.52
N TRP A 295 25.83 26.66 -35.93
CA TRP A 295 24.53 26.95 -35.35
C TRP A 295 24.44 26.62 -33.86
N GLN A 296 25.00 25.49 -33.42
CA GLN A 296 24.86 25.03 -32.03
C GLN A 296 25.44 26.01 -31.02
N GLU A 297 26.60 26.60 -31.35
CA GLU A 297 27.25 27.59 -30.50
C GLU A 297 26.48 28.93 -30.44
N MET A 298 25.87 29.35 -31.56
CA MET A 298 25.04 30.57 -31.59
C MET A 298 23.69 30.37 -30.90
N LYS A 299 23.07 29.19 -31.06
CA LYS A 299 21.74 28.86 -30.55
C LYS A 299 21.61 29.11 -29.05
N GLY A 300 22.57 28.66 -28.24
CA GLY A 300 22.55 28.87 -26.79
C GLY A 300 22.55 30.34 -26.39
N ARG A 301 23.31 31.18 -27.11
CA ARG A 301 23.39 32.63 -26.87
C ARG A 301 22.16 33.38 -27.35
N ILE A 302 21.65 33.06 -28.54
CA ILE A 302 20.45 33.69 -29.12
C ILE A 302 19.22 33.45 -28.24
N LEU A 303 19.07 32.23 -27.72
CA LEU A 303 17.93 31.86 -26.88
C LEU A 303 18.06 32.32 -25.43
N LYS A 304 19.22 32.88 -25.03
CA LYS A 304 19.54 33.39 -23.68
C LYS A 304 19.08 32.45 -22.57
N THR A 305 19.29 31.15 -22.77
CA THR A 305 18.82 30.11 -21.86
C THR A 305 19.93 29.10 -21.63
N ASP A 306 20.37 28.99 -20.37
CA ASP A 306 21.27 27.93 -19.90
C ASP A 306 20.54 26.57 -19.79
N LYS A 307 19.22 26.58 -19.96
CA LYS A 307 18.34 25.42 -19.83
C LYS A 307 18.27 24.66 -21.14
N TYR A 308 18.60 23.37 -21.09
CA TYR A 308 18.32 22.43 -22.16
C TYR A 308 16.85 22.56 -22.60
N ILE A 309 16.62 22.96 -23.85
CA ILE A 309 15.26 23.09 -24.39
C ILE A 309 14.62 21.70 -24.31
N ILE A 310 13.38 21.65 -23.80
CA ILE A 310 12.61 20.41 -23.74
C ILE A 310 12.34 19.98 -25.18
N ALA A 311 13.14 19.05 -25.67
CA ALA A 311 13.14 18.69 -27.07
C ALA A 311 11.97 17.74 -27.38
N ASN A 312 11.63 16.83 -26.46
CA ASN A 312 10.70 15.74 -26.77
C ASN A 312 9.78 15.37 -25.61
N GLU A 313 8.52 15.12 -25.96
CA GLU A 313 7.52 14.43 -25.14
C GLU A 313 7.26 13.04 -25.73
N PHE A 314 7.50 12.00 -24.94
CA PHE A 314 7.26 10.60 -25.29
C PHE A 314 5.99 10.12 -24.61
N GLU A 315 5.05 9.57 -25.36
CA GLU A 315 3.83 8.97 -24.81
C GLU A 315 3.93 7.45 -24.84
N PHE A 316 3.64 6.82 -23.71
CA PHE A 316 3.70 5.38 -23.52
C PHE A 316 2.36 4.84 -23.04
N GLU A 317 2.04 3.63 -23.47
CA GLU A 317 0.91 2.83 -23.01
C GLU A 317 1.40 1.80 -21.98
N ASN A 318 0.84 1.86 -20.78
CA ASN A 318 1.02 0.83 -19.76
C ASN A 318 0.25 -0.44 -20.14
N PRO A 319 0.80 -1.64 -19.88
CA PRO A 319 0.06 -2.87 -20.10
C PRO A 319 -1.11 -3.02 -19.11
N ASP A 320 -2.15 -3.74 -19.56
CA ASP A 320 -3.32 -4.03 -18.73
C ASP A 320 -2.92 -4.96 -17.58
N GLY A 321 -3.43 -4.71 -16.38
CA GLY A 321 -3.10 -5.46 -15.17
C GLY A 321 -1.81 -5.04 -14.47
N LYS A 322 -1.11 -4.01 -14.96
CA LYS A 322 0.07 -3.44 -14.28
C LYS A 322 -0.33 -2.86 -12.92
N ILE A 323 0.41 -3.23 -11.88
CA ILE A 323 0.15 -2.83 -10.49
C ILE A 323 1.27 -1.92 -9.99
N TYR A 324 0.90 -0.76 -9.46
CA TYR A 324 1.78 0.16 -8.75
C TYR A 324 1.44 0.14 -7.25
N ARG A 325 2.44 -0.16 -6.41
CA ARG A 325 2.26 -0.45 -4.96
C ARG A 325 3.08 0.49 -4.06
N GLY A 326 3.56 1.61 -4.59
CA GLY A 326 4.43 2.56 -3.89
C GLY A 326 5.91 2.22 -3.91
N LEU A 327 6.29 1.08 -4.51
CA LEU A 327 7.67 0.68 -4.75
C LEU A 327 8.32 1.54 -5.87
N PRO A 328 9.66 1.72 -5.86
CA PRO A 328 10.35 2.43 -6.92
C PRO A 328 10.35 1.61 -8.23
N HIS A 329 9.67 2.12 -9.24
CA HIS A 329 9.77 1.65 -10.62
C HIS A 329 10.85 2.46 -11.34
N LYS A 330 12.04 1.90 -11.50
CA LYS A 330 13.13 2.52 -12.27
C LYS A 330 12.83 2.37 -13.76
N MET A 331 12.42 3.46 -14.40
CA MET A 331 12.17 3.50 -15.82
C MET A 331 13.41 4.01 -16.56
N ARG A 332 13.83 3.28 -17.58
CA ARG A 332 14.92 3.65 -18.47
C ARG A 332 14.41 3.75 -19.90
N ILE A 333 14.52 4.94 -20.46
CA ILE A 333 14.20 5.24 -21.86
C ILE A 333 15.51 5.18 -22.64
N GLU A 334 15.55 4.39 -23.70
CA GLU A 334 16.72 4.22 -24.56
C GLU A 334 16.35 4.60 -26.00
N VAL A 335 17.22 5.40 -26.62
CA VAL A 335 17.15 5.74 -28.05
C VAL A 335 18.26 4.97 -28.73
N ILE A 336 17.91 4.11 -29.69
CA ILE A 336 18.80 3.19 -30.38
C ILE A 336 18.78 3.51 -31.88
N SER A 337 19.95 3.51 -32.50
CA SER A 337 20.05 3.62 -33.97
C SER A 337 19.56 2.35 -34.64
N LYS A 338 18.58 2.44 -35.55
CA LYS A 338 18.12 1.27 -36.32
C LYS A 338 19.18 0.74 -37.30
N MET A 339 20.16 1.56 -37.66
CA MET A 339 21.19 1.20 -38.64
C MET A 339 22.39 0.50 -38.02
N SER A 340 22.74 0.85 -36.79
CA SER A 340 23.94 0.35 -36.10
C SER A 340 23.63 -0.44 -34.82
N ASP A 341 22.36 -0.54 -34.43
CA ASP A 341 21.88 -1.14 -33.18
C ASP A 341 22.62 -0.65 -31.93
N SER A 342 23.11 0.60 -32.00
CA SER A 342 23.91 1.22 -30.95
C SER A 342 23.08 2.21 -30.16
N LEU A 343 23.26 2.22 -28.84
CA LEU A 343 22.66 3.20 -27.95
C LEU A 343 23.14 4.61 -28.32
N ILE A 344 22.20 5.49 -28.67
CA ILE A 344 22.42 6.91 -28.98
C ILE A 344 22.33 7.72 -27.69
N GLY A 345 21.40 7.38 -26.80
CA GLY A 345 21.25 8.01 -25.50
C GLY A 345 20.23 7.29 -24.63
N ALA A 346 20.36 7.45 -23.31
CA ALA A 346 19.38 6.97 -22.35
C ALA A 346 18.96 8.07 -21.36
N ALA A 347 17.77 7.91 -20.80
CA ALA A 347 17.27 8.70 -19.68
C ALA A 347 16.71 7.74 -18.62
N THR A 348 17.05 7.96 -17.36
CA THR A 348 16.52 7.15 -16.25
C THR A 348 15.70 8.02 -15.31
N THR A 349 14.57 7.51 -14.86
CA THR A 349 13.75 8.15 -13.82
C THR A 349 13.14 7.09 -12.91
N SER A 350 12.85 7.46 -11.66
CA SER A 350 12.16 6.58 -10.72
C SER A 350 10.73 7.05 -10.54
N ILE A 351 9.79 6.16 -10.82
CA ILE A 351 8.36 6.39 -10.71
C ILE A 351 7.86 5.73 -9.43
N TYR A 352 7.07 6.49 -8.68
CA TYR A 352 6.53 6.15 -7.38
C TYR A 352 5.02 6.40 -7.47
N MET A 353 4.22 5.34 -7.38
CA MET A 353 2.77 5.43 -7.55
C MET A 353 2.04 4.42 -6.68
N GLY A 354 0.88 4.84 -6.15
CA GLY A 354 0.04 4.00 -5.29
C GLY A 354 0.71 3.65 -3.96
N THR A 355 0.06 2.80 -3.20
CA THR A 355 0.57 2.30 -1.92
C THR A 355 0.29 0.81 -1.76
N ALA A 356 0.90 0.18 -0.76
CA ALA A 356 0.58 -1.20 -0.39
C ALA A 356 -0.91 -1.37 -0.04
N TYR A 357 -1.52 -0.37 0.59
CA TYR A 357 -2.89 -0.41 1.11
C TYR A 357 -3.93 0.06 0.08
N ASN A 358 -3.51 0.88 -0.90
CA ASN A 358 -4.31 1.29 -2.06
C ASN A 358 -3.43 1.24 -3.33
N PRO A 359 -3.28 0.06 -3.96
CA PRO A 359 -2.49 -0.07 -5.18
C PRO A 359 -3.25 0.46 -6.40
N ILE A 360 -2.52 1.03 -7.36
CA ILE A 360 -3.10 1.46 -8.64
C ILE A 360 -2.93 0.31 -9.63
N ILE A 361 -4.05 -0.20 -10.16
CA ILE A 361 -4.07 -1.29 -11.14
C ILE A 361 -4.56 -0.75 -12.48
N VAL A 362 -3.69 -0.76 -13.50
CA VAL A 362 -4.01 -0.27 -14.85
C VAL A 362 -5.09 -1.16 -15.47
N ARG A 363 -6.27 -0.58 -15.77
CA ARG A 363 -7.47 -1.30 -16.20
C ARG A 363 -7.80 -2.52 -15.31
N GLY A 364 -7.62 -2.37 -14.00
CA GLY A 364 -8.05 -3.37 -13.02
C GLY A 364 -9.56 -3.61 -13.02
N TYR A 365 -9.99 -4.61 -12.27
CA TYR A 365 -11.41 -4.82 -12.01
C TYR A 365 -12.02 -3.59 -11.33
N SER A 366 -13.28 -3.29 -11.66
CA SER A 366 -14.02 -2.23 -10.99
C SER A 366 -14.17 -2.52 -9.49
N ASP A 367 -14.27 -1.47 -8.68
CA ASP A 367 -14.37 -1.61 -7.23
C ASP A 367 -15.57 -2.46 -6.80
N LEU A 368 -16.67 -2.42 -7.55
CA LEU A 368 -17.83 -3.27 -7.33
C LEU A 368 -17.53 -4.76 -7.57
N VAL A 369 -16.75 -5.10 -8.61
CA VAL A 369 -16.34 -6.49 -8.86
C VAL A 369 -15.42 -6.97 -7.75
N VAL A 370 -14.46 -6.16 -7.33
CA VAL A 370 -13.56 -6.47 -6.21
C VAL A 370 -14.33 -6.64 -4.91
N PHE A 371 -15.31 -5.77 -4.66
CA PHE A 371 -16.19 -5.84 -3.50
C PHE A 371 -16.97 -7.17 -3.47
N LEU A 372 -17.64 -7.53 -4.57
CA LEU A 372 -18.39 -8.78 -4.69
C LEU A 372 -17.49 -10.01 -4.57
N GLN A 373 -16.31 -10.00 -5.20
CA GLN A 373 -15.33 -11.08 -5.09
C GLN A 373 -14.87 -11.25 -3.65
N GLY A 374 -14.48 -10.17 -2.96
CA GLY A 374 -14.03 -10.24 -1.57
C GLY A 374 -15.12 -10.71 -0.62
N VAL A 375 -16.35 -10.17 -0.71
CA VAL A 375 -17.48 -10.64 0.13
C VAL A 375 -17.78 -12.11 -0.14
N SER A 376 -17.80 -12.55 -1.39
CA SER A 376 -18.04 -13.96 -1.73
C SER A 376 -16.96 -14.87 -1.16
N PHE A 377 -15.69 -14.48 -1.29
CA PHE A 377 -14.55 -15.22 -0.75
C PHE A 377 -14.60 -15.28 0.78
N GLY A 378 -14.95 -14.17 1.44
CA GLY A 378 -15.09 -14.11 2.89
C GLY A 378 -16.20 -15.01 3.41
N LEU A 379 -17.36 -15.05 2.73
CA LEU A 379 -18.46 -15.94 3.05
C LEU A 379 -18.08 -17.42 2.85
N VAL A 380 -17.31 -17.74 1.81
CA VAL A 380 -16.78 -19.09 1.59
C VAL A 380 -15.84 -19.49 2.72
N ILE A 381 -14.91 -18.61 3.14
CA ILE A 381 -14.03 -18.87 4.29
C ILE A 381 -14.86 -19.12 5.56
N MET A 382 -15.85 -18.26 5.83
CA MET A 382 -16.73 -18.41 6.99
C MET A 382 -17.48 -19.74 6.97
N LEU A 383 -18.01 -20.15 5.80
CA LEU A 383 -18.70 -21.43 5.62
C LEU A 383 -17.75 -22.61 5.86
N ILE A 384 -16.57 -22.60 5.24
CA ILE A 384 -15.56 -23.66 5.42
C ILE A 384 -15.21 -23.81 6.91
N VAL A 385 -14.96 -22.70 7.59
CA VAL A 385 -14.60 -22.71 9.01
C VAL A 385 -15.76 -23.20 9.88
N TYR A 386 -16.99 -22.79 9.57
CA TYR A 386 -18.19 -23.34 10.23
C TYR A 386 -18.26 -24.86 10.07
N LEU A 387 -18.12 -25.38 8.84
CA LEU A 387 -18.14 -26.83 8.58
C LEU A 387 -17.02 -27.55 9.34
N VAL A 388 -15.82 -26.98 9.40
CA VAL A 388 -14.69 -27.55 10.14
C VAL A 388 -14.99 -27.63 11.64
N PHE A 389 -15.50 -26.57 12.26
CA PHE A 389 -15.76 -26.55 13.70
C PHE A 389 -17.05 -27.25 14.14
N GLN A 390 -18.02 -27.39 13.24
CA GLN A 390 -19.27 -28.11 13.47
C GLN A 390 -19.12 -29.62 13.25
N PHE A 391 -18.37 -30.04 12.21
CA PHE A 391 -18.29 -31.45 11.82
C PHE A 391 -16.91 -32.06 12.03
N LEU A 392 -15.87 -31.46 11.42
CA LEU A 392 -14.54 -32.09 11.37
C LEU A 392 -13.88 -32.16 12.75
N VAL A 393 -13.85 -31.05 13.48
CA VAL A 393 -13.22 -30.97 14.81
C VAL A 393 -13.93 -31.91 15.80
N PRO A 394 -15.27 -31.89 15.94
CA PRO A 394 -15.97 -32.80 16.85
C PRO A 394 -15.80 -34.27 16.44
N TYR A 395 -15.82 -34.58 15.14
CA TYR A 395 -15.58 -35.93 14.64
C TYR A 395 -14.17 -36.46 14.99
N ILE A 396 -13.13 -35.63 14.82
CA ILE A 396 -11.76 -36.00 15.21
C ILE A 396 -11.69 -36.24 16.72
N GLN A 397 -12.33 -35.38 17.53
CA GLN A 397 -12.38 -35.56 18.98
C GLN A 397 -13.08 -36.86 19.38
N TYR A 398 -14.20 -37.19 18.73
CA TYR A 398 -14.92 -38.44 18.94
C TYR A 398 -14.08 -39.66 18.56
N ARG A 399 -13.38 -39.63 17.41
CA ARG A 399 -12.48 -40.73 16.99
C ARG A 399 -11.35 -40.95 17.99
N LEU A 400 -10.77 -39.87 18.52
CA LEU A 400 -9.75 -39.95 19.58
C LEU A 400 -10.33 -40.50 20.88
N PHE A 401 -11.55 -40.10 21.25
CA PHE A 401 -12.25 -40.64 22.42
C PHE A 401 -12.52 -42.14 22.26
N LYS A 402 -13.12 -42.54 21.13
CA LYS A 402 -13.42 -43.95 20.83
C LYS A 402 -12.15 -44.80 20.90
N ARG A 403 -11.07 -44.37 20.24
CA ARG A 403 -9.78 -45.09 20.25
C ARG A 403 -9.17 -45.23 21.64
N LYS A 404 -9.36 -44.26 22.53
CA LYS A 404 -8.66 -44.21 23.81
C LYS A 404 -9.46 -44.80 24.98
N TYR A 405 -10.79 -44.72 24.92
CA TYR A 405 -11.66 -45.00 26.07
C TYR A 405 -12.75 -46.02 25.80
N VAL A 406 -13.00 -46.40 24.55
CA VAL A 406 -13.96 -47.45 24.20
C VAL A 406 -13.18 -48.71 23.89
N VAL A 407 -13.43 -49.78 24.64
CA VAL A 407 -12.76 -51.07 24.47
C VAL A 407 -13.81 -52.18 24.48
N GLU A 408 -13.50 -53.32 23.85
CA GLU A 408 -14.30 -54.53 23.98
C GLU A 408 -13.99 -55.20 25.33
N TYR A 409 -15.04 -55.61 26.04
CA TYR A 409 -14.89 -56.30 27.31
C TYR A 409 -14.34 -57.73 27.10
N VAL A 410 -13.23 -58.04 27.78
CA VAL A 410 -12.63 -59.38 27.81
C VAL A 410 -12.77 -59.93 29.22
N ARG A 411 -13.26 -61.17 29.34
CA ARG A 411 -13.51 -61.84 30.63
C ARG A 411 -12.24 -61.90 31.49
N GLY A 412 -12.30 -61.33 32.69
CA GLY A 412 -11.18 -61.30 33.65
C GLY A 412 -10.95 -59.90 34.24
N SER A 413 -9.90 -59.74 35.06
CA SER A 413 -9.51 -58.44 35.61
C SER A 413 -8.80 -57.59 34.53
N MET A 414 -9.59 -56.99 33.64
CA MET A 414 -9.11 -56.04 32.64
C MET A 414 -8.82 -54.68 33.30
N SER A 415 -7.72 -54.05 32.91
CA SER A 415 -7.44 -52.65 33.27
C SER A 415 -7.17 -51.82 32.02
N VAL A 416 -7.75 -50.62 31.97
CA VAL A 416 -7.61 -49.68 30.85
C VAL A 416 -7.06 -48.37 31.41
N GLY A 417 -5.80 -48.07 31.11
CA GLY A 417 -5.16 -46.82 31.56
C GLY A 417 -5.20 -46.59 33.07
N ASN A 418 -4.88 -47.63 33.86
CA ASN A 418 -4.94 -47.69 35.32
C ASN A 418 -6.35 -47.72 35.95
N ILE A 419 -7.41 -47.84 35.16
CA ILE A 419 -8.78 -48.04 35.64
C ILE A 419 -9.08 -49.55 35.63
N MET A 420 -9.41 -50.12 36.79
CA MET A 420 -9.89 -51.50 36.88
C MET A 420 -11.34 -51.57 36.39
N VAL A 421 -11.59 -52.42 35.39
CA VAL A 421 -12.92 -52.59 34.81
C VAL A 421 -13.78 -53.45 35.74
N SER A 422 -14.91 -52.92 36.20
CA SER A 422 -15.90 -53.67 36.99
C SER A 422 -16.53 -54.79 36.16
N GLN A 423 -17.06 -55.83 36.79
CA GLN A 423 -17.78 -56.92 36.09
C GLN A 423 -19.20 -56.53 35.65
N SER A 424 -19.69 -55.37 36.08
CA SER A 424 -21.03 -54.87 35.77
C SER A 424 -21.00 -53.37 35.44
N CYS A 425 -21.97 -52.95 34.63
CA CYS A 425 -22.19 -51.56 34.27
C CYS A 425 -22.56 -50.71 35.50
N TYR A 426 -21.94 -49.53 35.62
CA TYR A 426 -22.21 -48.63 36.74
C TYR A 426 -23.63 -48.05 36.71
N LEU A 427 -24.21 -47.80 35.52
CA LEU A 427 -25.54 -47.19 35.37
C LEU A 427 -26.67 -48.23 35.53
N CYS A 428 -26.76 -49.21 34.62
CA CYS A 428 -27.87 -50.17 34.61
C CYS A 428 -27.65 -51.40 35.53
N LYS A 429 -26.48 -51.52 36.16
CA LYS A 429 -26.09 -52.64 37.04
C LYS A 429 -26.09 -54.04 36.39
N ALA A 430 -26.37 -54.16 35.10
CA ALA A 430 -26.24 -55.41 34.35
C ALA A 430 -24.76 -55.84 34.21
N PRO A 431 -24.45 -57.16 34.20
CA PRO A 431 -23.11 -57.67 33.96
C PRO A 431 -22.65 -57.39 32.52
N PHE A 432 -21.34 -57.22 32.31
CA PHE A 432 -20.77 -57.09 30.96
C PHE A 432 -20.63 -58.47 30.29
N GLU A 433 -21.03 -58.57 29.02
CA GLU A 433 -20.81 -59.76 28.20
C GLU A 433 -19.53 -59.64 27.36
N GLU A 434 -18.93 -60.79 27.03
CA GLU A 434 -17.67 -60.84 26.29
C GLU A 434 -17.87 -60.31 24.85
N GLY A 435 -17.05 -59.35 24.45
CA GLY A 435 -17.18 -58.65 23.16
C GLY A 435 -18.04 -57.38 23.18
N GLU A 436 -18.66 -57.01 24.30
CA GLU A 436 -19.43 -55.75 24.39
C GLU A 436 -18.53 -54.50 24.42
N GLU A 437 -18.93 -53.44 23.70
CA GLU A 437 -18.24 -52.13 23.76
C GLU A 437 -18.54 -51.42 25.10
N ILE A 438 -17.51 -51.23 25.92
CA ILE A 438 -17.58 -50.52 27.21
C ILE A 438 -16.81 -49.20 27.18
N VAL A 439 -17.24 -48.22 27.98
CA VAL A 439 -16.59 -46.91 28.11
C VAL A 439 -15.82 -46.84 29.42
N ALA A 440 -14.48 -46.88 29.33
CA ALA A 440 -13.55 -46.81 30.45
C ALA A 440 -12.81 -45.46 30.52
N LYS A 441 -13.57 -44.35 30.55
CA LYS A 441 -13.00 -43.00 30.67
C LYS A 441 -12.67 -42.61 32.12
N CYS A 442 -13.46 -43.11 33.07
CA CYS A 442 -13.30 -42.92 34.50
C CYS A 442 -13.59 -44.22 35.24
N ASN A 443 -13.48 -44.21 36.58
CA ASN A 443 -13.73 -45.38 37.42
C ASN A 443 -15.17 -45.92 37.35
N HIS A 444 -16.11 -45.17 36.75
CA HIS A 444 -17.50 -45.55 36.58
C HIS A 444 -17.70 -46.12 35.16
N VAL A 445 -17.25 -47.36 34.94
CA VAL A 445 -17.34 -48.03 33.63
C VAL A 445 -18.80 -48.38 33.30
N MET A 446 -19.21 -48.18 32.06
CA MET A 446 -20.57 -48.49 31.59
C MET A 446 -20.59 -49.02 30.16
N HIS A 447 -21.70 -49.66 29.75
CA HIS A 447 -21.94 -49.98 28.34
C HIS A 447 -21.92 -48.70 27.51
N LYS A 448 -21.44 -48.78 26.28
CA LYS A 448 -21.50 -47.65 25.36
C LYS A 448 -22.94 -47.18 25.10
N SER A 449 -23.91 -48.09 25.00
CA SER A 449 -25.33 -47.73 24.91
C SER A 449 -25.80 -46.91 26.11
N CYS A 450 -25.47 -47.35 27.33
CA CYS A 450 -25.77 -46.62 28.55
C CYS A 450 -25.08 -45.24 28.62
N TRP A 451 -23.87 -45.11 28.06
CA TRP A 451 -23.17 -43.83 27.96
C TRP A 451 -23.90 -42.88 27.00
N ASP A 452 -24.30 -43.37 25.84
CA ASP A 452 -25.00 -42.59 24.81
C ASP A 452 -26.40 -42.16 25.31
N GLU A 453 -27.14 -43.05 25.99
CA GLU A 453 -28.44 -42.77 26.63
C GLU A 453 -28.33 -41.74 27.77
N ASN A 454 -27.24 -41.78 28.54
CA ASN A 454 -26.99 -40.83 29.63
C ASN A 454 -26.36 -39.52 29.13
N ASN A 455 -26.74 -39.08 27.94
CA ASN A 455 -26.29 -37.85 27.29
C ASN A 455 -24.75 -37.74 27.18
N TYR A 456 -24.03 -38.85 27.00
CA TYR A 456 -22.57 -38.90 26.85
C TYR A 456 -21.76 -38.45 28.07
N HIS A 457 -22.30 -38.69 29.26
CA HIS A 457 -21.66 -38.39 30.55
C HIS A 457 -21.75 -39.59 31.48
N CYS A 458 -20.83 -39.69 32.44
CA CYS A 458 -20.97 -40.64 33.53
C CYS A 458 -21.98 -40.11 34.56
N PRO A 459 -22.73 -40.98 35.25
CA PRO A 459 -23.74 -40.56 36.23
C PRO A 459 -23.16 -39.72 37.37
N GLU A 460 -21.89 -39.96 37.71
CA GLU A 460 -21.17 -39.25 38.77
C GLU A 460 -20.39 -38.03 38.28
N PHE A 461 -20.47 -37.70 36.97
CA PHE A 461 -19.67 -36.64 36.35
C PHE A 461 -19.91 -35.32 37.06
N GLY A 462 -18.87 -34.64 37.53
CA GLY A 462 -18.88 -33.45 38.37
C GLY A 462 -18.58 -33.73 39.85
N ARG A 463 -19.55 -34.22 40.63
CA ARG A 463 -19.41 -34.33 42.10
C ARG A 463 -18.38 -35.37 42.56
N HIS A 464 -18.26 -36.49 41.84
CA HIS A 464 -17.38 -37.61 42.22
C HIS A 464 -16.50 -38.07 41.05
N CYS A 465 -16.51 -37.33 39.92
CA CYS A 465 -15.75 -37.67 38.73
C CYS A 465 -15.57 -36.47 37.79
N ASP A 466 -14.35 -35.95 37.68
CA ASP A 466 -14.07 -34.77 36.84
C ASP A 466 -13.82 -35.13 35.37
N SER A 467 -13.55 -36.40 35.06
CA SER A 467 -13.12 -36.84 33.73
C SER A 467 -14.23 -37.49 32.89
N GLY A 468 -15.36 -37.84 33.49
CA GLY A 468 -16.40 -38.68 32.89
C GLY A 468 -17.37 -37.98 31.93
N SER A 469 -16.91 -37.10 31.03
CA SER A 469 -17.79 -36.46 30.03
C SER A 469 -17.18 -36.40 28.64
N HIS A 470 -17.92 -36.76 27.60
CA HIS A 470 -17.48 -36.52 26.24
C HIS A 470 -18.66 -36.48 25.28
N TYR A 471 -19.20 -35.28 25.07
CA TYR A 471 -20.36 -35.08 24.23
C TYR A 471 -20.02 -35.17 22.73
N TYR A 472 -20.69 -36.07 22.01
CA TYR A 472 -20.71 -36.11 20.56
C TYR A 472 -21.97 -36.85 20.08
N ASN A 473 -22.93 -36.12 19.54
CA ASN A 473 -24.17 -36.68 19.01
C ASN A 473 -23.97 -37.13 17.57
N TYR A 474 -23.76 -38.44 17.38
CA TYR A 474 -23.58 -39.01 16.04
C TYR A 474 -24.88 -39.15 15.25
N HIS A 475 -26.04 -39.16 15.92
CA HIS A 475 -27.35 -39.23 15.27
C HIS A 475 -27.79 -37.88 14.70
N ASN A 476 -27.42 -36.77 15.36
CA ASN A 476 -27.69 -35.42 14.88
C ASN A 476 -26.40 -34.61 14.81
N LEU A 477 -25.74 -34.62 13.65
CA LEU A 477 -24.48 -33.90 13.43
C LEU A 477 -24.65 -32.37 13.50
N PHE A 478 -25.86 -31.86 13.23
CA PHE A 478 -26.20 -30.44 13.33
C PHE A 478 -26.54 -29.98 14.75
N ASP A 479 -26.43 -30.87 15.74
CA ASP A 479 -26.61 -30.47 17.14
C ASP A 479 -25.61 -29.35 17.49
N PRO A 480 -26.06 -28.16 17.92
CA PRO A 480 -25.16 -27.06 18.27
C PRO A 480 -24.24 -27.40 19.46
N LYS A 481 -24.53 -28.48 20.22
CA LYS A 481 -23.67 -28.98 21.29
C LYS A 481 -22.45 -29.75 20.77
N ASN A 482 -22.50 -30.25 19.52
CA ASN A 482 -21.32 -30.84 18.88
C ASN A 482 -20.27 -29.76 18.59
N ALA A 483 -20.69 -28.51 18.33
CA ALA A 483 -19.79 -27.42 18.00
C ALA A 483 -18.74 -27.19 19.08
N SER A 484 -17.50 -26.97 18.66
CA SER A 484 -16.43 -26.60 19.59
C SER A 484 -16.72 -25.27 20.27
N PHE A 485 -16.31 -25.14 21.54
CA PHE A 485 -16.32 -23.86 22.28
C PHE A 485 -15.70 -22.70 21.48
N TYR A 486 -14.64 -22.97 20.72
CA TYR A 486 -13.93 -21.96 19.92
C TYR A 486 -14.74 -21.47 18.71
N MET A 487 -15.76 -22.20 18.26
CA MET A 487 -16.53 -21.86 17.04
C MET A 487 -17.10 -20.45 17.11
N LYS A 488 -17.73 -20.08 18.23
CA LYS A 488 -18.34 -18.75 18.41
C LYS A 488 -17.29 -17.63 18.34
N TRP A 489 -16.10 -17.86 18.87
CA TRP A 489 -14.99 -16.91 18.85
C TRP A 489 -14.42 -16.73 17.44
N VAL A 490 -14.20 -17.84 16.73
CA VAL A 490 -13.65 -17.83 15.38
C VAL A 490 -14.63 -17.19 14.39
N LEU A 491 -15.92 -17.53 14.43
CA LEU A 491 -16.92 -16.95 13.53
C LEU A 491 -17.10 -15.44 13.76
N ALA A 492 -17.16 -15.00 15.02
CA ALA A 492 -17.23 -13.57 15.34
C ALA A 492 -15.98 -12.82 14.83
N ALA A 493 -14.81 -13.44 14.90
CA ALA A 493 -13.56 -12.86 14.42
C ALA A 493 -13.46 -12.81 12.89
N ILE A 494 -13.91 -13.86 12.18
CA ILE A 494 -14.00 -13.85 10.71
C ILE A 494 -14.94 -12.72 10.26
N PHE A 495 -16.11 -12.63 10.90
CA PHE A 495 -17.06 -11.57 10.60
C PHE A 495 -16.43 -10.18 10.82
N ALA A 496 -15.70 -9.97 11.92
CA ALA A 496 -14.97 -8.73 12.15
C ALA A 496 -13.91 -8.43 11.10
N GLY A 497 -13.16 -9.44 10.65
CA GLY A 497 -12.16 -9.29 9.57
C GLY A 497 -12.81 -8.87 8.25
N ILE A 498 -13.94 -9.48 7.88
CA ILE A 498 -14.72 -9.12 6.68
C ILE A 498 -15.26 -7.69 6.80
N VAL A 499 -15.87 -7.33 7.95
CA VAL A 499 -16.42 -5.99 8.16
C VAL A 499 -15.32 -4.92 8.16
N THR A 500 -14.16 -5.21 8.76
CA THR A 500 -12.98 -4.35 8.70
C THR A 500 -12.61 -4.04 7.25
N TRP A 501 -12.49 -5.09 6.44
CA TRP A 501 -12.14 -4.95 5.03
C TRP A 501 -13.21 -4.20 4.23
N VAL A 502 -14.50 -4.49 4.44
CA VAL A 502 -15.62 -3.79 3.80
C VAL A 502 -15.59 -2.29 4.11
N CYS A 503 -15.47 -1.92 5.38
CA CYS A 503 -15.42 -0.51 5.79
C CYS A 503 -14.18 0.19 5.23
N TYR A 504 -13.04 -0.50 5.18
CA TYR A 504 -11.82 0.03 4.59
C TYR A 504 -11.96 0.25 3.08
N MET A 505 -12.50 -0.72 2.34
CA MET A 505 -12.74 -0.59 0.90
C MET A 505 -13.72 0.53 0.57
N MET A 506 -14.77 0.71 1.37
CA MET A 506 -15.70 1.83 1.22
C MET A 506 -15.00 3.18 1.41
N TYR A 507 -14.14 3.29 2.43
CA TYR A 507 -13.33 4.50 2.65
C TYR A 507 -12.42 4.79 1.45
N VAL A 508 -11.73 3.77 0.92
CA VAL A 508 -10.85 3.93 -0.24
C VAL A 508 -11.63 4.32 -1.50
N SER A 509 -12.84 3.77 -1.71
CA SER A 509 -13.66 4.07 -2.90
C SER A 509 -14.34 5.43 -2.88
N ASP A 510 -14.67 5.95 -1.70
CA ASP A 510 -15.39 7.23 -1.49
C ASP A 510 -14.43 8.37 -1.11
N TYR A 511 -13.12 8.14 -1.23
CA TYR A 511 -12.09 9.11 -0.85
C TYR A 511 -12.07 10.28 -1.84
N ASP A 512 -12.80 11.35 -1.51
CA ASP A 512 -12.80 12.60 -2.26
C ASP A 512 -11.65 13.53 -1.79
N SER A 513 -11.09 14.24 -2.76
CA SER A 513 -9.95 15.17 -2.73
C SER A 513 -9.95 16.26 -1.63
N GLN A 514 -11.02 16.41 -0.84
CA GLN A 514 -11.13 17.43 0.21
C GLN A 514 -10.41 17.10 1.54
N GLN A 515 -10.08 15.83 1.82
CA GLN A 515 -9.30 15.47 3.02
C GLN A 515 -7.78 15.72 2.87
N GLN A 516 -7.32 16.01 1.65
CA GLN A 516 -5.91 16.33 1.36
C GLN A 516 -5.41 17.55 2.13
N GLU A 517 -6.26 18.53 2.44
CA GLU A 517 -5.82 19.82 2.95
C GLU A 517 -5.27 19.76 4.38
N LEU A 518 -5.80 18.90 5.25
CA LEU A 518 -5.39 18.88 6.67
C LEU A 518 -4.07 18.11 6.90
N ILE A 519 -3.86 17.02 6.16
CA ILE A 519 -2.64 16.18 6.25
C ILE A 519 -1.50 16.82 5.46
N ALA A 520 -1.78 17.37 4.27
CA ALA A 520 -0.79 18.11 3.48
C ALA A 520 -0.30 19.37 4.23
N GLN A 521 -1.18 20.15 4.87
CA GLN A 521 -0.78 21.33 5.66
C GLN A 521 0.14 21.00 6.85
N MET A 522 0.01 19.82 7.46
CA MET A 522 0.88 19.40 8.56
C MET A 522 2.26 18.90 8.09
N ALA A 523 2.36 18.39 6.86
CA ALA A 523 3.58 17.78 6.31
C ALA A 523 4.36 18.68 5.33
N GLU A 524 3.69 19.66 4.72
CA GLU A 524 4.23 20.63 3.75
C GLU A 524 5.56 21.30 4.15
N PRO A 525 5.71 21.88 5.37
CA PRO A 525 6.89 22.69 5.67
C PRO A 525 8.20 21.89 5.74
N ARG A 526 8.15 20.57 5.96
CA ARG A 526 9.36 19.70 5.94
C ARG A 526 9.54 18.93 4.64
N LEU A 527 8.45 18.61 3.92
CA LEU A 527 8.53 17.92 2.64
C LEU A 527 9.06 18.85 1.53
N ALA A 528 8.73 20.15 1.57
CA ALA A 528 9.24 21.20 0.68
C ALA A 528 10.78 21.28 0.62
N GLU A 529 11.46 21.03 1.73
CA GLU A 529 12.93 21.07 1.82
C GLU A 529 13.61 19.85 1.17
N MET A 530 12.91 18.73 0.96
CA MET A 530 13.47 17.47 0.42
C MET A 530 13.39 17.33 -1.11
N GLY A 531 12.87 18.32 -1.83
CA GLY A 531 13.26 18.61 -3.21
C GLY A 531 12.84 17.65 -4.34
N SER A 532 11.98 16.65 -4.14
CA SER A 532 11.46 15.88 -5.30
C SER A 532 9.95 15.67 -5.26
N SER A 533 9.26 16.09 -6.33
CA SER A 533 7.82 15.95 -6.54
C SER A 533 7.32 14.50 -6.43
N ALA A 534 8.18 13.51 -6.68
CA ALA A 534 7.87 12.10 -6.48
C ALA A 534 7.86 11.65 -5.01
N ILE A 535 8.49 12.41 -4.10
CA ILE A 535 8.37 12.18 -2.65
C ILE A 535 6.98 12.59 -2.15
N PHE A 536 6.41 13.69 -2.67
CA PHE A 536 5.15 14.27 -2.19
C PHE A 536 3.96 13.36 -2.48
N ASN A 537 3.75 12.95 -3.74
CA ASN A 537 2.58 12.16 -4.12
C ASN A 537 2.49 10.81 -3.39
N ASN A 538 3.63 10.17 -3.12
CA ASN A 538 3.67 8.89 -2.39
C ASN A 538 3.67 9.02 -0.87
N ALA A 539 4.06 10.18 -0.33
CA ALA A 539 4.00 10.45 1.10
C ALA A 539 2.55 10.73 1.53
N ASP A 540 1.82 11.52 0.74
CA ASP A 540 0.43 11.88 0.99
C ASP A 540 -0.48 10.64 0.96
N ASP A 541 -0.40 9.81 -0.08
CA ASP A 541 -1.23 8.60 -0.18
C ASP A 541 -1.00 7.62 1.00
N ASN A 542 0.24 7.46 1.49
CA ASN A 542 0.53 6.50 2.57
C ASN A 542 0.02 6.96 3.94
N LEU A 543 0.01 8.27 4.19
CA LEU A 543 -0.52 8.88 5.42
C LEU A 543 -2.05 8.82 5.49
N ASP A 544 -2.72 8.79 4.34
CA ASP A 544 -4.18 8.84 4.26
C ASP A 544 -4.84 7.48 4.51
N TYR A 545 -4.25 6.38 4.01
CA TYR A 545 -4.88 5.06 4.05
C TYR A 545 -4.46 4.20 5.24
N THR A 546 -3.19 4.25 5.64
CA THR A 546 -2.61 3.33 6.63
C THR A 546 -3.19 3.51 8.05
N PRO A 547 -3.37 4.75 8.56
CA PRO A 547 -3.95 4.98 9.89
C PRO A 547 -5.41 4.55 9.99
N VAL A 548 -6.20 4.81 8.94
CA VAL A 548 -7.62 4.45 8.87
C VAL A 548 -7.79 2.93 8.82
N PHE A 549 -6.92 2.23 8.08
CA PHE A 549 -6.85 0.77 8.13
C PHE A 549 -6.61 0.26 9.56
N GLY A 550 -5.61 0.81 10.25
CA GLY A 550 -5.31 0.47 11.66
C GLY A 550 -6.49 0.70 12.59
N MET A 551 -7.23 1.80 12.39
CA MET A 551 -8.43 2.13 13.15
C MET A 551 -9.53 1.07 13.00
N PHE A 552 -9.90 0.73 11.76
CA PHE A 552 -10.95 -0.27 11.52
C PHE A 552 -10.55 -1.64 12.06
N LEU A 553 -9.30 -2.05 11.83
CA LEU A 553 -8.79 -3.33 12.30
C LEU A 553 -8.83 -3.44 13.83
N GLY A 554 -8.36 -2.40 14.53
CA GLY A 554 -8.39 -2.31 15.98
C GLY A 554 -9.82 -2.27 16.53
N PHE A 555 -10.70 -1.50 15.90
CA PHE A 555 -12.09 -1.33 16.33
C PHE A 555 -12.89 -2.63 16.22
N PHE A 556 -13.00 -3.21 15.02
CA PHE A 556 -13.89 -4.37 14.81
C PHE A 556 -13.35 -5.64 15.47
N THR A 557 -12.03 -5.84 15.50
CA THR A 557 -11.43 -6.98 16.21
C THR A 557 -11.70 -6.89 17.72
N THR A 558 -11.51 -5.72 18.32
CA THR A 558 -11.83 -5.48 19.74
C THR A 558 -13.31 -5.66 20.01
N MET A 559 -14.18 -5.22 19.09
CA MET A 559 -15.62 -5.36 19.19
C MET A 559 -16.04 -6.83 19.24
N ALA A 560 -15.51 -7.67 18.35
CA ALA A 560 -15.82 -9.11 18.33
C ALA A 560 -15.34 -9.83 19.60
N ILE A 561 -14.10 -9.59 20.03
CA ILE A 561 -13.53 -10.21 21.24
C ILE A 561 -14.28 -9.74 22.49
N SER A 562 -14.51 -8.43 22.62
CA SER A 562 -15.20 -7.84 23.77
C SER A 562 -16.67 -8.26 23.83
N ALA A 563 -17.33 -8.42 22.68
CA ALA A 563 -18.71 -8.92 22.63
C ALA A 563 -18.83 -10.30 23.30
N LEU A 564 -17.81 -11.15 23.20
CA LEU A 564 -17.79 -12.49 23.82
C LEU A 564 -17.18 -12.49 25.24
N ALA A 565 -16.20 -11.63 25.51
CA ALA A 565 -15.50 -11.55 26.79
C ALA A 565 -16.30 -10.81 27.89
N VAL A 566 -16.97 -9.71 27.54
CA VAL A 566 -17.70 -8.87 28.50
C VAL A 566 -19.05 -9.52 28.84
N ARG A 567 -19.23 -9.86 30.12
CA ARG A 567 -20.50 -10.33 30.68
C ARG A 567 -21.08 -9.27 31.59
N ARG A 568 -22.20 -8.65 31.17
CA ARG A 568 -23.03 -7.77 32.01
C ARG A 568 -24.49 -8.20 31.91
N GLN A 569 -25.24 -7.99 32.99
CA GLN A 569 -26.65 -8.39 33.10
C GLN A 569 -27.57 -7.68 32.09
N HIS A 570 -27.31 -6.40 31.81
CA HIS A 570 -28.11 -5.62 30.85
C HIS A 570 -27.37 -5.46 29.52
N LEU A 571 -28.05 -5.83 28.43
CA LEU A 571 -27.51 -5.77 27.08
C LEU A 571 -27.01 -4.37 26.70
N ARG A 572 -27.74 -3.30 27.05
CA ARG A 572 -27.34 -1.92 26.75
C ARG A 572 -25.98 -1.54 27.35
N TYR A 573 -25.74 -1.88 28.62
CA TYR A 573 -24.49 -1.56 29.30
C TYR A 573 -23.35 -2.47 28.82
N ARG A 574 -23.67 -3.71 28.43
CA ARG A 574 -22.72 -4.60 27.76
C ARG A 574 -22.26 -4.01 26.43
N MET A 575 -23.20 -3.64 25.56
CA MET A 575 -22.89 -3.08 24.24
C MET A 575 -22.17 -1.73 24.34
N ALA A 576 -22.53 -0.88 25.31
CA ALA A 576 -21.81 0.36 25.56
C ALA A 576 -20.35 0.11 25.99
N ASP A 577 -20.10 -0.84 26.90
CA ASP A 577 -18.74 -1.22 27.33
C ASP A 577 -17.92 -1.78 26.15
N VAL A 578 -18.53 -2.64 25.33
CA VAL A 578 -17.94 -3.19 24.10
C VAL A 578 -17.59 -2.06 23.11
N PHE A 579 -18.51 -1.14 22.86
CA PHE A 579 -18.31 -0.03 21.94
C PHE A 579 -17.21 0.92 22.42
N ILE A 580 -17.21 1.30 23.71
CA ILE A 580 -16.19 2.19 24.29
C ILE A 580 -14.80 1.57 24.16
N ARG A 581 -14.64 0.28 24.48
CA ARG A 581 -13.35 -0.43 24.31
C ARG A 581 -12.89 -0.43 22.87
N SER A 582 -13.82 -0.72 21.95
CA SER A 582 -13.54 -0.76 20.51
C SER A 582 -13.12 0.60 20.00
N LEU A 583 -13.80 1.67 20.44
CA LEU A 583 -13.45 3.05 20.10
C LEU A 583 -12.06 3.44 20.63
N ILE A 584 -11.75 3.11 21.89
CA ILE A 584 -10.43 3.38 22.48
C ILE A 584 -9.32 2.66 21.70
N VAL A 585 -9.49 1.37 21.41
CA VAL A 585 -8.48 0.62 20.64
C VAL A 585 -8.37 1.12 19.21
N GLY A 586 -9.49 1.42 18.55
CA GLY A 586 -9.49 2.00 17.20
C GLY A 586 -8.75 3.32 17.13
N LEU A 587 -9.00 4.24 18.07
CA LEU A 587 -8.28 5.52 18.14
C LEU A 587 -6.79 5.34 18.45
N LEU A 588 -6.44 4.47 19.40
CA LEU A 588 -5.02 4.19 19.70
C LEU A 588 -4.31 3.57 18.50
N ALA A 589 -4.96 2.66 17.77
CA ALA A 589 -4.42 2.05 16.56
C ALA A 589 -4.26 3.10 15.44
N PHE A 590 -5.22 4.01 15.27
CA PHE A 590 -5.09 5.12 14.31
C PHE A 590 -3.82 5.94 14.57
N PHE A 591 -3.65 6.46 15.79
CA PHE A 591 -2.48 7.28 16.13
C PHE A 591 -1.17 6.49 16.04
N LEU A 592 -1.18 5.21 16.42
CA LEU A 592 -0.02 4.35 16.31
C LEU A 592 0.42 4.20 14.86
N PHE A 593 -0.49 3.85 13.95
CA PHE A 593 -0.17 3.73 12.52
C PHE A 593 0.23 5.08 11.91
N PHE A 594 -0.42 6.18 12.31
CA PHE A 594 -0.08 7.53 11.86
C PHE A 594 1.35 7.95 12.28
N ILE A 595 1.68 7.85 13.57
CA ILE A 595 2.98 8.29 14.10
C ILE A 595 4.12 7.49 13.45
N PHE A 596 3.97 6.18 13.34
CA PHE A 596 5.00 5.33 12.72
C PHE A 596 5.17 5.64 11.23
N LYS A 597 4.08 5.81 10.48
CA LYS A 597 4.17 6.21 9.07
C LYS A 597 4.79 7.58 8.88
N TYR A 598 4.36 8.58 9.65
CA TYR A 598 4.95 9.92 9.64
C TYR A 598 6.46 9.88 9.89
N PHE A 599 6.91 9.06 10.86
CA PHE A 599 8.33 8.88 11.16
C PHE A 599 9.10 8.23 10.01
N THR A 600 8.55 7.16 9.39
CA THR A 600 9.21 6.50 8.24
C THR A 600 9.36 7.43 7.03
N ILE A 601 8.38 8.29 6.79
CA ILE A 601 8.40 9.30 5.73
C ILE A 601 9.46 10.36 6.05
N THR A 602 9.45 10.89 7.28
CA THR A 602 10.38 11.96 7.72
C THR A 602 11.85 11.52 7.66
N LEU A 603 12.14 10.24 7.95
CA LEU A 603 13.49 9.69 7.90
C LEU A 603 13.88 9.10 6.53
N ASN A 604 13.02 9.21 5.52
CA ASN A 604 13.24 8.66 4.18
C ASN A 604 13.58 7.15 4.17
N LEU A 605 13.04 6.38 5.12
CA LEU A 605 13.32 4.94 5.30
C LEU A 605 12.50 4.06 4.34
N ARG A 606 12.51 4.39 3.05
CA ARG A 606 11.62 3.80 2.02
C ARG A 606 11.81 2.30 1.82
N MET A 607 13.06 1.86 1.74
CA MET A 607 13.39 0.43 1.50
C MET A 607 13.17 -0.48 2.72
N ILE A 608 12.91 0.10 3.90
CA ILE A 608 12.68 -0.64 5.16
C ILE A 608 11.25 -0.44 5.66
N SER A 609 10.39 0.26 4.88
CA SER A 609 9.05 0.65 5.33
C SER A 609 8.17 -0.52 5.74
N ALA A 610 8.27 -1.67 5.08
CA ALA A 610 7.56 -2.90 5.45
C ALA A 610 8.02 -3.46 6.82
N VAL A 611 9.31 -3.32 7.16
CA VAL A 611 9.85 -3.73 8.47
C VAL A 611 9.40 -2.76 9.57
N PHE A 612 9.30 -1.47 9.27
CA PHE A 612 8.77 -0.49 10.22
C PHE A 612 7.26 -0.62 10.44
N ASP A 613 6.51 -1.10 9.45
CA ASP A 613 5.07 -1.39 9.58
C ASP A 613 4.76 -2.58 10.51
N VAL A 614 5.74 -3.44 10.78
CA VAL A 614 5.59 -4.52 11.76
C VAL A 614 5.29 -3.99 13.17
N ILE A 615 5.89 -2.85 13.53
CA ILE A 615 5.76 -2.28 14.87
C ILE A 615 4.31 -1.86 15.18
N PRO A 616 3.63 -1.06 14.35
CA PRO A 616 2.24 -0.70 14.60
C PRO A 616 1.29 -1.92 14.61
N TRP A 617 1.52 -2.93 13.77
CA TRP A 617 0.73 -4.18 13.78
C TRP A 617 0.88 -4.98 15.07
N THR A 618 2.11 -5.12 15.57
CA THR A 618 2.41 -5.86 16.80
C THR A 618 1.89 -5.16 18.05
N ILE A 619 2.10 -3.85 18.16
CA ILE A 619 1.60 -3.06 19.29
C ILE A 619 0.06 -3.02 19.26
N SER A 620 -0.57 -2.87 18.10
CA SER A 620 -2.04 -2.93 17.97
C SER A 620 -2.60 -4.28 18.45
N SER A 621 -1.95 -5.38 18.07
CA SER A 621 -2.34 -6.73 18.54
C SER A 621 -2.31 -6.87 20.07
N LEU A 622 -1.31 -6.27 20.71
CA LEU A 622 -1.21 -6.24 22.18
C LEU A 622 -2.30 -5.37 22.81
N LEU A 623 -2.58 -4.20 22.23
CA LEU A 623 -3.63 -3.29 22.68
C LEU A 623 -5.01 -3.96 22.61
N VAL A 624 -5.32 -4.63 21.50
CA VAL A 624 -6.56 -5.39 21.31
C VAL A 624 -6.73 -6.43 22.42
N VAL A 625 -5.73 -7.28 22.68
CA VAL A 625 -5.81 -8.33 23.70
C VAL A 625 -5.92 -7.75 25.11
N TYR A 626 -5.10 -6.75 25.44
CA TYR A 626 -5.09 -6.13 26.75
C TYR A 626 -6.43 -5.44 27.04
N ILE A 627 -6.87 -4.51 26.18
CA ILE A 627 -8.07 -3.71 26.42
C ILE A 627 -9.34 -4.57 26.33
N SER A 628 -9.37 -5.61 25.50
CA SER A 628 -10.53 -6.53 25.45
C SER A 628 -10.70 -7.37 26.71
N THR A 629 -9.65 -7.52 27.53
CA THR A 629 -9.67 -8.38 28.72
C THR A 629 -9.63 -7.61 30.05
N VAL A 630 -9.18 -6.36 30.07
CA VAL A 630 -9.18 -5.51 31.28
C VAL A 630 -10.58 -5.43 31.91
N GLY A 631 -10.70 -5.67 33.22
CA GLY A 631 -12.01 -5.62 33.90
C GLY A 631 -12.97 -6.75 33.52
N THR A 632 -12.52 -7.76 32.76
CA THR A 632 -13.25 -9.01 32.53
C THR A 632 -12.79 -10.09 33.51
N ARG A 633 -13.47 -11.25 33.52
CA ARG A 633 -13.09 -12.41 34.34
C ARG A 633 -11.90 -13.22 33.74
N ILE A 634 -11.32 -12.77 32.63
CA ILE A 634 -10.24 -13.46 31.92
C ILE A 634 -8.90 -13.10 32.57
N LYS A 635 -8.22 -14.10 33.16
CA LYS A 635 -6.89 -13.94 33.74
C LYS A 635 -5.83 -14.12 32.64
N LEU A 636 -5.32 -13.00 32.11
CA LEU A 636 -4.27 -13.03 31.09
C LEU A 636 -2.98 -13.68 31.62
N LYS A 637 -2.45 -14.63 30.85
CA LYS A 637 -1.15 -15.28 31.11
C LYS A 637 -0.10 -14.69 30.17
N LYS A 638 1.17 -14.67 30.60
CA LYS A 638 2.29 -14.10 29.82
C LYS A 638 2.38 -14.64 28.37
N TYR A 639 2.08 -15.91 28.16
CA TYR A 639 2.13 -16.52 26.82
C TYR A 639 1.08 -15.96 25.86
N VAL A 640 -0.04 -15.41 26.34
CA VAL A 640 -1.08 -14.82 25.47
C VAL A 640 -0.54 -13.56 24.79
N PHE A 641 0.22 -12.75 25.52
CA PHE A 641 0.92 -11.60 24.94
C PHE A 641 1.97 -12.03 23.91
N ALA A 642 2.74 -13.09 24.20
CA ALA A 642 3.70 -13.62 23.24
C ALA A 642 3.03 -14.11 21.94
N ILE A 643 1.87 -14.78 22.05
CA ILE A 643 1.05 -15.18 20.90
C ILE A 643 0.55 -13.95 20.13
N ALA A 644 0.10 -12.89 20.83
CA ALA A 644 -0.35 -11.67 20.19
C ALA A 644 0.76 -10.96 19.39
N VAL A 645 1.98 -10.89 19.94
CA VAL A 645 3.16 -10.39 19.21
C VAL A 645 3.44 -11.25 17.99
N GLY A 646 3.49 -12.57 18.16
CA GLY A 646 3.75 -13.52 17.07
C GLY A 646 2.72 -13.43 15.95
N LEU A 647 1.44 -13.22 16.28
CA LEU A 647 0.38 -13.04 15.29
C LEU A 647 0.47 -11.69 14.57
N GLY A 648 0.82 -10.60 15.27
CA GLY A 648 1.08 -9.31 14.63
C GLY A 648 2.23 -9.39 13.63
N LEU A 649 3.34 -10.04 14.03
CA LEU A 649 4.50 -10.31 13.16
C LEU A 649 4.12 -11.15 11.96
N LEU A 650 3.45 -12.29 12.19
CA LEU A 650 3.06 -13.23 11.13
C LEU A 650 2.09 -12.59 10.13
N SER A 651 1.12 -11.81 10.61
CA SER A 651 0.14 -11.16 9.74
C SER A 651 0.79 -10.11 8.84
N MET A 652 1.72 -9.33 9.38
CA MET A 652 2.47 -8.36 8.58
C MET A 652 3.43 -9.06 7.61
N TYR A 653 4.13 -10.12 8.03
CA TYR A 653 5.00 -10.88 7.15
C TYR A 653 4.24 -11.48 5.96
N LEU A 654 3.07 -12.07 6.21
CA LEU A 654 2.19 -12.56 5.15
C LEU A 654 1.69 -11.44 4.25
N TRP A 655 1.38 -10.27 4.82
CA TRP A 655 1.00 -9.09 4.04
C TRP A 655 2.13 -8.63 3.13
N SER A 656 3.36 -8.51 3.63
CA SER A 656 4.54 -8.17 2.82
C SER A 656 4.81 -9.21 1.73
N PHE A 657 4.76 -10.51 2.06
CA PHE A 657 4.94 -11.58 1.07
C PHE A 657 3.88 -11.54 -0.04
N ILE A 658 2.63 -11.26 0.31
CA ILE A 658 1.54 -11.05 -0.64
C ILE A 658 1.82 -9.85 -1.56
N ILE A 659 2.39 -8.77 -1.01
CA ILE A 659 2.76 -7.55 -1.74
C ILE A 659 3.93 -7.77 -2.70
N ASP A 660 4.83 -8.70 -2.42
CA ASP A 660 6.04 -8.86 -3.21
C ASP A 660 5.88 -9.94 -4.31
N ASP A 661 5.23 -11.08 -4.01
CA ASP A 661 5.27 -12.26 -4.90
C ASP A 661 3.93 -12.60 -5.60
N VAL A 662 2.80 -12.04 -5.16
CA VAL A 662 1.48 -12.41 -5.71
C VAL A 662 1.03 -11.41 -6.78
N THR A 663 1.18 -11.81 -8.05
CA THR A 663 0.83 -10.99 -9.23
C THR A 663 -0.50 -11.37 -9.89
N GLN A 664 -1.07 -12.55 -9.60
CA GLN A 664 -2.27 -13.05 -10.28
C GLN A 664 -3.61 -12.67 -9.62
N PHE A 665 -3.60 -12.20 -8.37
CA PHE A 665 -4.81 -11.83 -7.64
C PHE A 665 -4.83 -10.34 -7.32
N ASP A 666 -6.03 -9.73 -7.34
CA ASP A 666 -6.18 -8.35 -6.88
C ASP A 666 -5.83 -8.28 -5.39
N ILE A 667 -4.76 -7.55 -5.08
CA ILE A 667 -4.21 -7.42 -3.74
C ILE A 667 -5.26 -6.92 -2.73
N ARG A 668 -6.23 -6.12 -3.21
CA ARG A 668 -7.30 -5.58 -2.38
C ARG A 668 -8.15 -6.72 -1.80
N VAL A 669 -8.36 -7.81 -2.52
CA VAL A 669 -9.05 -9.01 -2.01
C VAL A 669 -8.20 -9.76 -0.99
N LEU A 670 -6.88 -9.85 -1.21
CA LEU A 670 -5.97 -10.55 -0.32
C LEU A 670 -5.78 -9.84 1.04
N LEU A 671 -5.93 -8.51 1.09
CA LEU A 671 -5.96 -7.76 2.35
C LEU A 671 -7.05 -8.26 3.32
N MET A 672 -8.18 -8.73 2.80
CA MET A 672 -9.23 -9.33 3.64
C MET A 672 -8.73 -10.57 4.38
N PHE A 673 -7.90 -11.40 3.73
CA PHE A 673 -7.36 -12.61 4.34
C PHE A 673 -6.47 -12.29 5.54
N THR A 674 -5.63 -11.25 5.44
CA THR A 674 -4.77 -10.82 6.55
C THR A 674 -5.59 -10.25 7.71
N CYS A 675 -6.66 -9.48 7.43
CA CYS A 675 -7.62 -9.04 8.44
C CYS A 675 -8.29 -10.22 9.17
N ILE A 676 -8.73 -11.25 8.44
CA ILE A 676 -9.34 -12.44 9.05
C ILE A 676 -8.32 -13.18 9.93
N LEU A 677 -7.09 -13.36 9.43
CA LEU A 677 -6.05 -14.12 10.12
C LEU A 677 -5.69 -13.49 11.48
N ILE A 678 -5.45 -12.18 11.52
CA ILE A 678 -5.12 -11.49 12.76
C ILE A 678 -6.30 -11.51 13.73
N SER A 679 -7.52 -11.23 13.27
CA SER A 679 -8.71 -11.24 14.15
C SER A 679 -8.96 -12.63 14.74
N VAL A 680 -8.88 -13.69 13.93
CA VAL A 680 -9.09 -15.08 14.37
C VAL A 680 -8.00 -15.51 15.34
N GLY A 681 -6.73 -15.22 15.03
CA GLY A 681 -5.61 -15.56 15.91
C GLY A 681 -5.74 -14.92 17.29
N LEU A 682 -6.07 -13.63 17.33
CA LEU A 682 -6.25 -12.90 18.60
C LEU A 682 -7.48 -13.42 19.37
N ALA A 683 -8.60 -13.68 18.69
CA ALA A 683 -9.78 -14.25 19.33
C ALA A 683 -9.51 -15.63 19.94
N LEU A 684 -8.78 -16.50 19.24
CA LEU A 684 -8.38 -17.81 19.74
C LEU A 684 -7.44 -17.70 20.95
N SER A 685 -6.50 -16.76 20.92
CA SER A 685 -5.57 -16.53 22.04
C SER A 685 -6.31 -16.14 23.33
N VAL A 686 -7.36 -15.32 23.22
CA VAL A 686 -8.22 -14.92 24.33
C VAL A 686 -9.15 -16.06 24.75
N ALA A 687 -9.72 -16.80 23.79
CA ALA A 687 -10.60 -17.94 24.05
C ALA A 687 -9.90 -19.06 24.83
N GLU A 688 -8.60 -19.26 24.64
CA GLU A 688 -7.83 -20.29 25.36
C GLU A 688 -7.70 -20.01 26.86
N VAL A 689 -7.57 -18.73 27.24
CA VAL A 689 -7.54 -18.30 28.65
C VAL A 689 -8.92 -17.93 29.20
N ALA A 690 -9.94 -17.97 28.35
CA ALA A 690 -11.30 -17.65 28.75
C ALA A 690 -11.87 -18.73 29.69
N PRO A 691 -12.68 -18.31 30.69
CA PRO A 691 -13.51 -19.21 31.48
C PRO A 691 -14.29 -20.24 30.65
N LYS A 692 -13.93 -21.52 30.74
CA LYS A 692 -14.81 -22.62 30.33
C LYS A 692 -15.85 -22.78 31.44
N SER A 693 -17.12 -23.00 31.10
CA SER A 693 -18.31 -22.81 31.96
C SER A 693 -18.48 -23.81 33.13
N GLU A 694 -17.40 -24.42 33.63
CA GLU A 694 -17.39 -25.48 34.65
C GLU A 694 -17.46 -24.93 36.10
N ARG A 695 -18.04 -23.74 36.31
CA ARG A 695 -17.77 -22.88 37.48
C ARG A 695 -18.82 -22.89 38.59
N TYR A 696 -19.98 -23.47 38.36
CA TYR A 696 -21.15 -23.28 39.21
C TYR A 696 -21.40 -24.48 40.11
N PHE A 697 -21.37 -24.28 41.43
CA PHE A 697 -21.62 -25.31 42.43
C PHE A 697 -22.63 -24.85 43.50
N LEU A 698 -23.34 -25.80 44.10
CA LEU A 698 -24.04 -25.64 45.37
C LEU A 698 -23.32 -26.49 46.42
N ASN A 699 -22.75 -25.87 47.43
CA ASN A 699 -22.31 -26.56 48.65
C ASN A 699 -23.53 -26.81 49.54
N ILE A 700 -23.76 -28.05 49.93
CA ILE A 700 -24.93 -28.49 50.69
C ILE A 700 -24.47 -28.94 52.08
N LYS A 701 -25.13 -28.45 53.13
CA LYS A 701 -24.91 -28.80 54.54
C LYS A 701 -26.24 -29.06 55.25
N GLY A 702 -26.23 -29.79 56.38
CA GLY A 702 -27.42 -30.01 57.22
C GLY A 702 -27.82 -31.48 57.29
N ALA A 703 -29.04 -31.81 56.84
CA ALA A 703 -29.63 -33.16 56.88
C ALA A 703 -28.84 -34.27 56.13
N VAL A 704 -27.72 -33.93 55.49
CA VAL A 704 -26.87 -34.83 54.75
C VAL A 704 -25.39 -34.46 54.95
N LYS A 705 -24.48 -35.43 54.77
CA LYS A 705 -23.03 -35.18 54.79
C LYS A 705 -22.68 -34.07 53.80
N GLU A 706 -21.85 -33.12 54.24
CA GLU A 706 -21.44 -31.97 53.44
C GLU A 706 -20.92 -32.39 52.04
N MET A 707 -21.42 -31.72 51.01
CA MET A 707 -21.17 -32.10 49.62
C MET A 707 -21.30 -30.91 48.68
N ASP A 708 -20.64 -30.97 47.52
CA ASP A 708 -20.81 -29.98 46.46
C ASP A 708 -21.55 -30.59 45.26
N VAL A 709 -22.60 -29.92 44.81
CA VAL A 709 -23.32 -30.28 43.59
C VAL A 709 -22.94 -29.30 42.48
N ALA A 710 -22.32 -29.82 41.43
CA ALA A 710 -22.02 -29.07 40.23
C ALA A 710 -23.30 -28.69 39.47
N LEU A 711 -23.71 -27.43 39.55
CA LEU A 711 -24.84 -26.87 38.80
C LEU A 711 -24.54 -26.79 37.30
N PHE A 712 -23.27 -26.66 36.93
CA PHE A 712 -22.87 -26.58 35.53
C PHE A 712 -23.31 -27.81 34.72
N LYS A 713 -23.53 -28.98 35.34
CA LYS A 713 -24.03 -30.19 34.66
C LYS A 713 -25.34 -29.94 33.91
N TRP A 714 -26.24 -29.18 34.53
CA TRP A 714 -27.53 -28.85 33.94
C TRP A 714 -27.42 -27.60 33.04
N PHE A 715 -26.70 -26.57 33.47
CA PHE A 715 -26.57 -25.34 32.68
C PHE A 715 -25.70 -25.47 31.41
N LEU A 716 -24.83 -26.49 31.30
CA LEU A 716 -24.15 -26.83 30.05
C LEU A 716 -25.07 -27.54 29.06
N SER A 717 -26.08 -28.25 29.56
CA SER A 717 -26.98 -29.08 28.76
C SER A 717 -27.99 -28.23 28.00
N ASP A 718 -28.47 -27.14 28.62
CA ASP A 718 -29.32 -26.12 28.00
C ASP A 718 -29.19 -24.80 28.80
N PRO A 719 -28.86 -23.65 28.16
CA PRO A 719 -28.77 -22.35 28.85
C PRO A 719 -30.07 -21.91 29.52
N ASP A 720 -31.21 -22.38 28.99
CA ASP A 720 -32.55 -22.10 29.51
C ASP A 720 -33.04 -23.23 30.45
N MET A 721 -32.16 -24.20 30.76
CA MET A 721 -32.50 -25.31 31.65
C MET A 721 -32.82 -24.81 33.06
N VAL A 722 -34.02 -25.15 33.50
CA VAL A 722 -34.52 -24.89 34.84
C VAL A 722 -34.09 -26.05 35.74
N VAL A 723 -33.19 -25.79 36.69
CA VAL A 723 -32.76 -26.78 37.68
C VAL A 723 -33.74 -26.76 38.84
N THR A 724 -34.59 -27.77 38.93
CA THR A 724 -35.61 -27.89 39.99
C THR A 724 -35.07 -28.61 41.22
N ILE A 725 -35.43 -28.15 42.42
CA ILE A 725 -35.07 -28.72 43.72
C ILE A 725 -36.36 -29.12 44.45
N GLY A 726 -36.46 -30.38 44.89
CA GLY A 726 -37.64 -30.86 45.63
C GLY A 726 -37.61 -32.36 45.92
N LYS A 727 -38.71 -32.94 46.41
CA LYS A 727 -38.81 -34.39 46.73
C LYS A 727 -39.16 -35.28 45.53
N SER A 728 -39.72 -34.72 44.44
CA SER A 728 -40.12 -35.49 43.26
C SER A 728 -38.94 -36.15 42.55
N ILE A 729 -39.20 -37.29 41.91
CA ILE A 729 -38.24 -37.98 41.02
C ILE A 729 -37.93 -37.13 39.79
N ASP A 730 -38.85 -36.25 39.39
CA ASP A 730 -38.70 -35.35 38.24
C ASP A 730 -37.84 -34.11 38.54
N CYS A 731 -37.39 -33.92 39.79
CA CYS A 731 -36.52 -32.81 40.16
C CYS A 731 -35.08 -33.03 39.69
N SER A 732 -34.45 -32.00 39.13
CA SER A 732 -33.02 -32.05 38.77
C SER A 732 -32.14 -32.34 39.99
N LEU A 733 -32.49 -31.77 41.14
CA LEU A 733 -31.93 -32.08 42.44
C LEU A 733 -33.01 -32.66 43.36
N GLN A 734 -33.05 -33.99 43.46
CA GLN A 734 -33.97 -34.68 44.35
C GLN A 734 -33.45 -34.69 45.80
N LEU A 735 -34.26 -34.18 46.73
CA LEU A 735 -34.00 -34.17 48.17
C LEU A 735 -34.53 -35.45 48.84
N SER A 736 -33.89 -36.58 48.53
CA SER A 736 -34.29 -37.90 49.07
C SER A 736 -33.83 -38.15 50.51
N TRP A 737 -32.94 -37.30 51.04
CA TRP A 737 -32.35 -37.43 52.38
C TRP A 737 -33.10 -36.65 53.46
N ASP A 738 -33.88 -35.62 53.10
CA ASP A 738 -34.59 -34.78 54.07
C ASP A 738 -35.99 -35.37 54.38
N LEU A 739 -35.97 -36.43 55.19
CA LEU A 739 -37.15 -37.22 55.53
C LEU A 739 -38.09 -36.49 56.51
N LYS A 740 -37.57 -35.55 57.31
CA LYS A 740 -38.32 -34.84 58.36
C LYS A 740 -38.72 -33.41 57.96
N GLY A 741 -38.00 -32.77 57.03
CA GLY A 741 -38.31 -31.45 56.53
C GLY A 741 -39.60 -31.42 55.72
N ASN A 742 -40.41 -30.37 55.95
CA ASN A 742 -41.58 -30.06 55.13
C ASN A 742 -41.13 -29.45 53.79
N VAL A 743 -40.85 -30.32 52.82
CA VAL A 743 -40.38 -29.95 51.47
C VAL A 743 -41.37 -30.48 50.44
N ALA A 744 -41.83 -29.60 49.56
CA ALA A 744 -42.77 -29.89 48.49
C ALA A 744 -42.17 -30.81 47.40
N PRO A 745 -43.01 -31.43 46.53
CA PRO A 745 -42.55 -32.20 45.39
C PRO A 745 -41.57 -31.42 44.49
N VAL A 746 -41.85 -30.14 44.24
CA VAL A 746 -40.95 -29.18 43.59
C VAL A 746 -40.96 -27.90 44.41
N GLN A 747 -39.90 -27.63 45.17
CA GLN A 747 -39.87 -26.53 46.15
C GLN A 747 -39.33 -25.22 45.56
N ALA A 748 -38.27 -25.33 44.76
CA ALA A 748 -37.57 -24.19 44.21
C ALA A 748 -36.99 -24.52 42.85
N GLN A 749 -36.69 -23.48 42.08
CA GLN A 749 -35.99 -23.62 40.81
C GLN A 749 -34.81 -22.66 40.72
N LEU A 750 -33.76 -23.11 40.05
CA LEU A 750 -32.57 -22.35 39.74
C LEU A 750 -32.49 -22.17 38.22
N VAL A 751 -32.41 -20.92 37.79
CA VAL A 751 -32.30 -20.59 36.36
C VAL A 751 -31.02 -19.81 36.14
N MET A 752 -30.22 -20.23 35.17
CA MET A 752 -29.08 -19.46 34.72
C MET A 752 -29.60 -18.38 33.76
N THR A 753 -29.40 -17.12 34.12
CA THR A 753 -29.70 -16.04 33.16
C THR A 753 -28.60 -15.92 32.11
N SER A 754 -28.93 -15.36 30.95
CA SER A 754 -27.99 -15.10 29.84
C SER A 754 -26.73 -14.30 30.23
N GLY A 755 -26.73 -13.65 31.40
CA GLY A 755 -25.58 -12.97 32.00
C GLY A 755 -24.64 -13.85 32.84
N GLY A 756 -24.93 -15.15 33.01
CA GLY A 756 -24.14 -16.08 33.82
C GLY A 756 -24.37 -15.99 35.33
N THR A 757 -25.49 -15.39 35.74
CA THR A 757 -25.94 -15.31 37.15
C THR A 757 -27.05 -16.32 37.38
N VAL A 758 -26.89 -17.13 38.44
CA VAL A 758 -27.90 -18.09 38.86
C VAL A 758 -28.96 -17.36 39.68
N ARG A 759 -30.23 -17.54 39.32
CA ARG A 759 -31.37 -17.01 40.06
C ARG A 759 -32.13 -18.14 40.74
N LEU A 760 -32.47 -17.95 42.01
CA LEU A 760 -33.36 -18.82 42.78
C LEU A 760 -34.77 -18.24 42.74
N THR A 761 -35.74 -19.06 42.35
CA THR A 761 -37.16 -18.76 42.45
C THR A 761 -37.81 -19.76 43.40
N ALA A 762 -38.54 -19.27 44.41
CA ALA A 762 -39.32 -20.12 45.30
C ALA A 762 -40.64 -20.47 44.61
N LEU A 763 -40.91 -21.76 44.42
CA LEU A 763 -42.15 -22.24 43.79
C LEU A 763 -43.22 -22.56 44.84
N GLU A 764 -42.79 -22.89 46.05
CA GLU A 764 -43.66 -23.20 47.20
C GLU A 764 -43.11 -22.53 48.47
N GLU A 765 -43.96 -22.44 49.50
CA GLU A 765 -43.57 -21.91 50.81
C GLU A 765 -42.53 -22.81 51.50
N GLY A 766 -41.51 -22.21 52.14
CA GLY A 766 -40.49 -22.96 52.88
C GLY A 766 -39.03 -22.73 52.44
N VAL A 767 -38.80 -21.90 51.42
CA VAL A 767 -37.45 -21.43 51.05
C VAL A 767 -37.05 -20.27 51.96
N MET A 768 -35.95 -20.43 52.71
CA MET A 768 -35.41 -19.41 53.61
C MET A 768 -34.12 -18.81 53.02
N VAL A 769 -33.97 -17.49 53.03
CA VAL A 769 -32.76 -16.80 52.55
C VAL A 769 -32.35 -15.80 53.62
N ASN A 770 -31.11 -15.90 54.12
CA ASN A 770 -30.63 -15.12 55.27
C ASN A 770 -31.61 -15.18 56.46
N ASP A 771 -32.05 -16.39 56.81
CA ASP A 771 -33.01 -16.68 57.88
C ASP A 771 -34.39 -16.00 57.75
N LYS A 772 -34.75 -15.51 56.56
CA LYS A 772 -36.07 -14.94 56.27
C LYS A 772 -36.83 -15.78 55.23
N PRO A 773 -38.14 -16.02 55.42
CA PRO A 773 -38.94 -16.74 54.45
C PRO A 773 -39.06 -15.94 53.15
N MET A 774 -38.83 -16.62 52.04
CA MET A 774 -38.97 -16.08 50.70
C MET A 774 -40.39 -16.33 50.20
N ALA A 775 -41.07 -15.27 49.74
CA ALA A 775 -42.42 -15.38 49.20
C ALA A 775 -42.47 -16.24 47.92
N VAL A 776 -43.57 -16.97 47.73
CA VAL A 776 -43.81 -17.78 46.53
C VAL A 776 -43.78 -16.92 45.27
N GLY A 777 -43.13 -17.41 44.21
CA GLY A 777 -42.92 -16.71 42.95
C GLY A 777 -41.84 -15.61 42.99
N LYS A 778 -41.33 -15.25 44.18
CA LYS A 778 -40.22 -14.30 44.29
C LYS A 778 -38.97 -14.91 43.66
N THR A 779 -38.16 -14.09 43.03
CA THR A 779 -36.89 -14.49 42.43
C THR A 779 -35.76 -13.65 43.01
N ILE A 780 -34.66 -14.29 43.40
CA ILE A 780 -33.45 -13.64 43.91
C ILE A 780 -32.22 -14.09 43.12
N SER A 781 -31.23 -13.22 42.99
CA SER A 781 -29.93 -13.60 42.42
C SER A 781 -29.04 -14.24 43.49
N LEU A 782 -28.45 -15.38 43.18
CA LEU A 782 -27.43 -16.01 44.00
C LEU A 782 -26.05 -15.50 43.57
N TYR A 783 -25.34 -14.89 44.51
CA TYR A 783 -23.93 -14.50 44.36
C TYR A 783 -23.03 -15.50 45.11
N HIS A 784 -21.76 -15.62 44.73
CA HIS A 784 -20.82 -16.50 45.42
C HIS A 784 -20.92 -16.33 46.96
N ASN A 785 -21.05 -17.45 47.68
CA ASN A 785 -21.35 -17.59 49.11
C ASN A 785 -22.75 -17.17 49.57
N SER A 786 -23.70 -16.93 48.66
CA SER A 786 -25.10 -16.76 49.04
C SER A 786 -25.68 -18.10 49.48
N SER A 787 -26.32 -18.13 50.64
CA SER A 787 -26.97 -19.32 51.17
C SER A 787 -28.48 -19.20 51.21
N PHE A 788 -29.14 -20.33 51.01
CA PHE A 788 -30.58 -20.50 51.19
C PHE A 788 -30.84 -21.87 51.82
N THR A 789 -31.91 -21.99 52.59
CA THR A 789 -32.28 -23.21 53.29
C THR A 789 -33.63 -23.70 52.80
N ILE A 790 -33.73 -25.00 52.56
CA ILE A 790 -34.97 -25.71 52.24
C ILE A 790 -35.06 -26.90 53.19
N GLY A 791 -36.13 -26.97 53.99
CA GLY A 791 -36.23 -27.96 55.06
C GLY A 791 -35.07 -27.84 56.05
N ASP A 792 -34.40 -28.96 56.32
CA ASP A 792 -33.23 -29.04 57.20
C ASP A 792 -31.90 -28.97 56.42
N THR A 793 -31.95 -28.56 55.14
CA THR A 793 -30.80 -28.52 54.24
C THR A 793 -30.45 -27.09 53.84
N THR A 794 -29.21 -26.66 54.10
CA THR A 794 -28.67 -25.38 53.67
C THR A 794 -27.84 -25.55 52.40
N PHE A 795 -28.19 -24.78 51.37
CA PHE A 795 -27.51 -24.68 50.10
C PHE A 795 -26.73 -23.37 50.06
N THR A 796 -25.44 -23.44 49.80
CA THR A 796 -24.57 -22.28 49.61
C THR A 796 -24.08 -22.29 48.18
N TYR A 797 -24.41 -21.27 47.40
CA TYR A 797 -23.93 -21.16 46.03
C TYR A 797 -22.46 -20.77 46.01
N VAL A 798 -21.64 -21.60 45.39
CA VAL A 798 -20.18 -21.42 45.32
C VAL A 798 -19.76 -21.41 43.85
N GLU A 799 -19.17 -20.30 43.43
CA GLU A 799 -18.39 -20.23 42.19
C GLU A 799 -16.95 -20.69 42.47
N ARG A 800 -16.51 -21.81 41.88
CA ARG A 800 -15.12 -22.29 41.98
C ARG A 800 -14.38 -22.08 40.66
N ASP A 801 -13.16 -21.57 40.75
CA ASP A 801 -12.19 -21.65 39.66
C ASP A 801 -11.54 -23.06 39.76
N ILE A 802 -11.85 -23.96 38.83
CA ILE A 802 -11.01 -25.15 38.58
C ILE A 802 -9.96 -24.80 37.53
#